data_AF-A0A5P9HKD8-F1
#
_entry.id   AF-A0A5P9HKD8-F1
#
_cell.length_a   1.000
_cell.length_b   1.000
_cell.length_c   1.000
_cell.angle_alpha   90.00
_cell.angle_beta   90.00
_cell.angle_gamma   90.00
#
_symmetry.space_group_name_H-M   'P 1'
#
loop_
_entity.id
_entity.type
_entity.pdbx_description
1 polymer ?
#
loop_
_entity_poly.entity_id
_entity_poly.type
_entity_poly.pdbx_seq_one_letter_code
_entity_poly.pdbx_strand_id
1 'polypeptide(L)'
;MTENRLLDGLFQTHFLQLQNKQQESFARVKELVNAAEKRDTLECAVWAWLVTEHALRFRDDTILKECEAFLSHTMELIKSNWNIPQDHFYLSISKDIFTSHLAIYYAALMNLRNLGIQPIIQQTATAIRDHIFENHLRGGMVLCSPKHPFASTDLLLSVLPFGLFSPEDLVMVEAVKEMEEMLVSGTGVESFSQSGKHSDLASNLLAWYFLEKGDHAKFKNYLRKNKEQAAVLDVLSYYAALVQETELNHHPLGNENKYEPQEFERSPRFPTSLEEVMIHFTAPYHQDAMAYIEVESLVELKKVNASFVPGNKPYWEANIGSFPSHEEVSYTIHWINGDKRLTSETYRFFPLEEKSLRSFHGVQIKENLYRWEAESLKGFSFLFDKDKKQLIFTQEAPSVSGDRVTVAVNDVFADSGIPSFTLNSRLAPIVVKMDKEGTVQELSLHFHSLELEQFFGMGERYHTLEYRGEILDCYVYNQYRDQGARTYMPIPFFISSLEYGLHVDTSTYTRYDFARTEKDVLSVSIGMLKDQEVPLQFYTGSPKEVVSQFTQETGPAEMLPVWAFGPWMSSNNWDRDEVVREQIKRTTDLKIPSTVFVLEQWSDETTYYIFNDAIYEPTDGEGALKYEDYVFPEWGRWPDPKGLVQHINEHGMELILWQIPIMKYLNRRFHPQKDLDEDFMLKEKYFIKDGENLPYRMPEGWFKESLLMDFSNKKAAEWWFKKRQYLLDIGVAGFKTDGGEMVFGDSIQFADGRTGSEMRNEYPNDYIQAYYEFAQAHRPNDAMTFSRAGYTGAQKFPSHWAGDERSTFDAFKRSLIAGLSSGMSGIFMWGWDLAGFNGEIPTAELFIRSAQMAAFCPIMQYHAESKAEFNQDRTPWNIAERTGDERAISGYRFYANIRMNLLPYIVEQARMSSEQGIPLMRAMLLEYPHDPNITKLYDQYFFGDNLLVAPVIEEGGNERSVYLPHGKWVGLFDKKVYEGAQTIHQKAALLEIPVYQRNNSCVITNVAKENKKLGSFVGNSTTDYQHACIHITCDGSFFYEGRDHLKDKWQVGVKVTGEDVFISVDSKQEEYTIIFTNTSRQKWNILSKDNDVSVEPDGTVCFSESR
;
A
#
# COMPACT_ATOMS: atom_id res chain seq x y z
N MET A 1 33.19 37.97 0.91
CA MET A 1 33.61 37.55 2.27
C MET A 1 34.15 36.13 2.12
N THR A 2 35.19 35.73 2.85
CA THR A 2 35.75 34.37 2.70
C THR A 2 34.71 33.34 3.12
N GLU A 3 34.31 32.48 2.18
CA GLU A 3 33.24 31.45 2.23
C GLU A 3 33.23 30.64 3.54
N ASN A 4 34.39 30.43 4.19
CA ASN A 4 34.50 29.71 5.46
C ASN A 4 33.70 30.31 6.63
N ARG A 5 33.44 31.64 6.70
CA ARG A 5 32.87 32.23 7.93
C ARG A 5 31.39 31.87 8.19
N LEU A 6 30.56 31.75 7.16
CA LEU A 6 29.11 31.52 7.31
C LEU A 6 28.82 30.08 7.77
N LEU A 7 29.33 29.10 7.02
CA LEU A 7 29.11 27.68 7.32
C LEU A 7 29.84 27.24 8.59
N ASP A 8 31.06 27.70 8.83
CA ASP A 8 31.75 27.39 10.10
C ASP A 8 30.99 27.95 11.30
N GLY A 9 30.48 29.19 11.19
CA GLY A 9 29.67 29.80 12.25
C GLY A 9 28.35 29.05 12.48
N LEU A 10 27.68 28.61 11.41
CA LEU A 10 26.49 27.78 11.46
C LEU A 10 26.76 26.47 12.22
N PHE A 11 27.70 25.66 11.72
CA PHE A 11 27.92 24.32 12.25
C PHE A 11 28.52 24.33 13.66
N GLN A 12 29.44 25.24 13.99
CA GLN A 12 29.96 25.37 15.36
C GLN A 12 28.86 25.71 16.35
N THR A 13 27.98 26.66 16.00
CA THR A 13 26.90 27.09 16.89
C THR A 13 25.84 26.02 17.02
N HIS A 14 25.47 25.37 15.91
CA HIS A 14 24.53 24.26 15.92
C HIS A 14 25.06 23.07 16.72
N PHE A 15 26.35 22.75 16.61
CA PHE A 15 26.99 21.72 17.43
C PHE A 15 26.87 22.01 18.93
N LEU A 16 27.06 23.26 19.36
CA LEU A 16 26.83 23.64 20.77
C LEU A 16 25.36 23.44 21.19
N GLN A 17 24.40 23.72 20.31
CA GLN A 17 22.97 23.47 20.56
C GLN A 17 22.70 21.98 20.71
N LEU A 18 23.24 21.15 19.81
CA LEU A 18 23.12 19.70 19.86
C LEU A 18 23.73 19.11 21.13
N GLN A 19 24.87 19.63 21.57
CA GLN A 19 25.52 19.23 22.83
C GLN A 19 24.79 19.71 24.10
N ASN A 20 23.61 20.33 23.97
CA ASN A 20 22.87 20.95 25.06
C ASN A 20 23.67 22.01 25.85
N LYS A 21 24.65 22.66 25.21
CA LYS A 21 25.46 23.73 25.82
C LYS A 21 24.77 25.08 25.68
N GLN A 22 23.65 25.25 26.38
CA GLN A 22 22.79 26.42 26.26
C GLN A 22 23.56 27.74 26.40
N GLN A 23 24.33 27.95 27.46
CA GLN A 23 25.01 29.23 27.69
C GLN A 23 26.08 29.57 26.63
N GLU A 24 26.85 28.58 26.19
CA GLU A 24 27.87 28.76 25.13
C GLU A 24 27.20 29.06 23.79
N SER A 25 26.15 28.32 23.45
CA SER A 25 25.33 28.55 22.25
C SER A 25 24.73 29.96 22.26
N PHE A 26 24.12 30.36 23.37
CA PHE A 26 23.51 31.68 23.53
C PHE A 26 24.53 32.81 23.30
N ALA A 27 25.70 32.71 23.92
CA ALA A 27 26.77 33.70 23.76
C ALA A 27 27.25 33.80 22.30
N ARG A 28 27.44 32.64 21.65
CA ARG A 28 27.88 32.57 20.26
C ARG A 28 26.85 33.12 19.28
N VAL A 29 25.57 32.77 19.45
CA VAL A 29 24.46 33.31 18.66
C VAL A 29 24.44 34.84 18.75
N LYS A 30 24.58 35.41 19.96
CA LYS A 30 24.62 36.86 20.13
C LYS A 30 25.83 37.51 19.45
N GLU A 31 26.99 36.87 19.51
CA GLU A 31 28.18 37.35 18.80
C GLU A 31 27.92 37.44 17.29
N LEU A 32 27.33 36.39 16.70
CA LEU A 32 27.01 36.31 15.27
C LEU A 32 25.95 37.34 14.86
N VAL A 33 24.87 37.47 15.64
CA VAL A 33 23.82 38.45 15.43
C VAL A 33 24.36 39.89 15.49
N ASN A 34 25.22 40.19 16.46
CA ASN A 34 25.81 41.53 16.61
C ASN A 34 26.87 41.83 15.54
N ALA A 35 27.58 40.82 15.05
CA ALA A 35 28.62 40.96 14.03
C ALA A 35 28.06 41.08 12.60
N ALA A 36 26.76 40.93 12.40
CA ALA A 36 26.08 41.10 11.11
C ALA A 36 26.03 42.60 10.69
N GLU A 37 27.20 43.16 10.38
CA GLU A 37 27.39 44.59 10.04
C GLU A 37 26.89 44.95 8.63
N LYS A 38 26.80 43.98 7.71
CA LYS A 38 26.17 44.11 6.39
C LYS A 38 25.03 43.12 6.33
N ARG A 39 23.80 43.62 6.40
CA ARG A 39 22.59 42.82 6.56
C ARG A 39 22.21 42.08 5.26
N ASP A 40 23.07 41.16 4.85
CA ASP A 40 22.82 40.21 3.79
C ASP A 40 21.68 39.26 4.19
N THR A 41 20.77 38.97 3.26
CA THR A 41 19.54 38.23 3.58
C THR A 41 19.84 36.78 3.97
N LEU A 42 20.80 36.13 3.29
CA LEU A 42 21.19 34.75 3.58
C LEU A 42 21.84 34.63 4.95
N GLU A 43 22.84 35.47 5.23
CA GLU A 43 23.52 35.47 6.53
C GLU A 43 22.54 35.73 7.68
N CYS A 44 21.66 36.73 7.53
CA CYS A 44 20.63 37.01 8.53
C CYS A 44 19.67 35.81 8.74
N ALA A 45 19.26 35.12 7.68
CA ALA A 45 18.38 33.96 7.78
C ALA A 45 19.03 32.78 8.51
N VAL A 46 20.32 32.49 8.24
CA VAL A 46 21.08 31.45 8.95
C VAL A 46 21.14 31.75 10.45
N TRP A 47 21.46 33.00 10.82
CA TRP A 47 21.52 33.38 12.23
C TRP A 47 20.14 33.40 12.89
N ALA A 48 19.07 33.81 12.19
CA ALA A 48 17.70 33.74 12.72
C ALA A 48 17.25 32.29 12.92
N TRP A 49 17.60 31.39 12.01
CA TRP A 49 17.37 29.96 12.20
C TRP A 49 18.10 29.44 13.45
N LEU A 50 19.36 29.81 13.68
CA LEU A 50 20.08 29.43 14.91
C LEU A 50 19.46 30.01 16.20
N VAL A 51 19.04 31.28 16.19
CA VAL A 51 18.33 31.89 17.33
C VAL A 51 17.05 31.11 17.66
N THR A 52 16.28 30.76 16.64
CA THR A 52 14.99 30.09 16.83
C THR A 52 15.13 28.61 17.15
N GLU A 53 16.12 27.92 16.56
CA GLU A 53 16.51 26.57 16.94
C GLU A 53 16.91 26.51 18.42
N HIS A 54 17.66 27.51 18.91
CA HIS A 54 17.99 27.62 20.33
C HIS A 54 16.72 27.73 21.20
N ALA A 55 15.81 28.63 20.82
CA ALA A 55 14.58 28.84 21.56
C ALA A 55 13.69 27.60 21.59
N LEU A 56 13.49 26.93 20.45
CA LEU A 56 12.68 25.71 20.34
C LEU A 56 13.30 24.57 21.15
N ARG A 57 14.62 24.34 21.01
CA ARG A 57 15.35 23.26 21.67
C ARG A 57 15.43 23.43 23.18
N PHE A 58 15.73 24.63 23.67
CA PHE A 58 15.94 24.91 25.09
C PHE A 58 14.72 25.50 25.80
N ARG A 59 13.63 25.77 25.08
CA ARG A 59 12.45 26.51 25.57
C ARG A 59 12.85 27.83 26.23
N ASP A 60 13.79 28.56 25.61
CA ASP A 60 14.37 29.79 26.14
C ASP A 60 13.78 31.03 25.48
N ASP A 61 12.74 31.60 26.10
CA ASP A 61 12.12 32.84 25.63
C ASP A 61 13.03 34.08 25.77
N THR A 62 14.11 33.98 26.55
CA THR A 62 15.01 35.12 26.81
C THR A 62 15.77 35.50 25.56
N ILE A 63 16.27 34.50 24.80
CA ILE A 63 16.99 34.75 23.55
C ILE A 63 16.10 35.43 22.51
N LEU A 64 14.79 35.10 22.50
CA LEU A 64 13.83 35.71 21.60
C LEU A 64 13.64 37.19 21.90
N LYS A 65 13.52 37.56 23.18
CA LYS A 65 13.41 38.97 23.62
C LYS A 65 14.66 39.76 23.30
N GLU A 66 15.84 39.18 23.50
CA GLU A 66 17.10 39.88 23.22
C GLU A 66 17.39 40.05 21.72
N CYS A 67 16.92 39.11 20.89
CA CYS A 67 17.12 39.13 19.45
C CYS A 67 15.89 39.64 18.66
N GLU A 68 14.83 40.11 19.32
CA GLU A 68 13.54 40.46 18.69
C GLU A 68 13.69 41.43 17.50
N ALA A 69 14.49 42.50 17.69
CA ALA A 69 14.74 43.49 16.64
C ALA A 69 15.50 42.89 15.45
N PHE A 70 16.41 41.94 15.70
CA PHE A 70 17.12 41.21 14.66
C PHE A 70 16.18 40.27 13.91
N LEU A 71 15.38 39.46 14.62
CA LEU A 71 14.43 38.52 14.02
C LEU A 71 13.41 39.26 13.15
N SER A 72 12.82 40.34 13.67
CA SER A 72 11.88 41.20 12.94
C SER A 72 12.50 41.79 11.67
N HIS A 73 13.76 42.22 11.77
CA HIS A 73 14.47 42.75 10.61
C HIS A 73 14.78 41.68 9.56
N THR A 74 15.23 40.49 9.99
CA THR A 74 15.50 39.35 9.12
C THR A 74 14.24 38.92 8.37
N MET A 75 13.08 38.91 9.03
CA MET A 75 11.80 38.60 8.39
C MET A 75 11.50 39.56 7.22
N GLU A 76 11.62 40.87 7.46
CA GLU A 76 11.40 41.87 6.41
C GLU A 76 12.43 41.77 5.27
N LEU A 77 13.68 41.40 5.57
CA LEU A 77 14.69 41.11 4.56
C LEU A 77 14.31 39.91 3.71
N ILE A 78 13.96 38.78 4.31
CA ILE A 78 13.55 37.57 3.59
C ILE A 78 12.36 37.91 2.70
N LYS A 79 11.31 38.50 3.26
CA LYS A 79 10.10 38.92 2.54
C LYS A 79 10.40 39.81 1.33
N SER A 80 11.35 40.74 1.45
CA SER A 80 11.67 41.69 0.39
C SER A 80 12.64 41.13 -0.66
N ASN A 81 13.44 40.11 -0.31
CA ASN A 81 14.61 39.73 -1.11
C ASN A 81 14.68 38.24 -1.50
N TRP A 82 13.79 37.37 -1.01
CA TRP A 82 13.89 35.92 -1.25
C TRP A 82 13.89 35.54 -2.73
N ASN A 83 13.24 36.33 -3.58
CA ASN A 83 13.16 36.13 -5.04
C ASN A 83 14.11 37.03 -5.85
N ILE A 84 15.12 37.63 -5.21
CA ILE A 84 16.12 38.48 -5.87
C ILE A 84 17.39 37.65 -6.12
N PRO A 85 17.94 37.60 -7.35
CA PRO A 85 19.19 36.90 -7.62
C PRO A 85 20.36 37.36 -6.74
N GLN A 86 20.99 36.41 -6.03
CA GLN A 86 22.13 36.65 -5.13
C GLN A 86 23.39 35.94 -5.63
N ASP A 87 24.54 36.27 -5.05
CA ASP A 87 25.77 35.46 -5.20
C ASP A 87 25.59 34.13 -4.46
N HIS A 88 26.07 33.01 -5.03
CA HIS A 88 26.03 31.70 -4.36
C HIS A 88 27.09 31.65 -3.23
N PHE A 89 26.77 31.07 -2.08
CA PHE A 89 27.69 30.99 -0.93
C PHE A 89 28.70 29.84 -0.99
N TYR A 90 28.49 28.89 -1.91
CA TYR A 90 29.24 27.62 -2.02
C TYR A 90 29.80 27.37 -3.42
N LEU A 91 29.15 27.88 -4.48
CA LEU A 91 29.57 27.72 -5.87
C LEU A 91 30.06 29.05 -6.47
N SER A 92 31.09 29.00 -7.31
CA SER A 92 31.61 30.16 -8.05
C SER A 92 30.87 30.34 -9.38
N ILE A 93 29.55 30.57 -9.30
CA ILE A 93 28.63 30.66 -10.45
C ILE A 93 27.94 32.02 -10.54
N SER A 94 27.28 32.30 -11.68
CA SER A 94 26.54 33.56 -11.86
C SER A 94 25.34 33.65 -10.94
N LYS A 95 25.01 34.88 -10.51
CA LYS A 95 23.87 35.15 -9.62
C LYS A 95 22.57 34.52 -10.07
N ASP A 96 21.88 33.90 -9.13
CA ASP A 96 20.53 33.39 -9.33
C ASP A 96 19.76 33.27 -8.01
N ILE A 97 18.54 32.74 -8.09
CA ILE A 97 17.76 32.31 -6.94
C ILE A 97 18.12 30.84 -6.71
N PHE A 98 18.81 30.54 -5.61
CA PHE A 98 19.32 29.19 -5.35
C PHE A 98 18.42 28.42 -4.39
N THR A 99 18.19 27.13 -4.67
CA THR A 99 17.34 26.27 -3.84
C THR A 99 17.82 26.19 -2.39
N SER A 100 19.14 26.11 -2.18
CA SER A 100 19.74 26.09 -0.85
C SER A 100 19.47 27.38 -0.06
N HIS A 101 19.46 28.54 -0.73
CA HIS A 101 19.09 29.83 -0.09
C HIS A 101 17.61 29.83 0.29
N LEU A 102 16.75 29.41 -0.64
CA LEU A 102 15.31 29.35 -0.40
C LEU A 102 14.96 28.39 0.73
N ALA A 103 15.63 27.24 0.82
CA ALA A 103 15.45 26.30 1.93
C ALA A 103 15.86 26.90 3.28
N ILE A 104 16.95 27.68 3.33
CA ILE A 104 17.37 28.41 4.54
C ILE A 104 16.33 29.46 4.93
N TYR A 105 15.83 30.24 3.97
CA TYR A 105 14.76 31.22 4.20
C TYR A 105 13.49 30.55 4.73
N TYR A 106 13.06 29.47 4.07
CA TYR A 106 11.92 28.67 4.47
C TYR A 106 12.08 28.15 5.90
N ALA A 107 13.21 27.53 6.23
CA ALA A 107 13.46 26.99 7.56
C ALA A 107 13.47 28.06 8.66
N ALA A 108 14.09 29.21 8.40
CA ALA A 108 14.08 30.34 9.34
C ALA A 108 12.65 30.82 9.59
N LEU A 109 11.84 30.96 8.53
CA LEU A 109 10.42 31.33 8.64
C LEU A 109 9.61 30.25 9.39
N MET A 110 9.80 28.96 9.09
CA MET A 110 9.07 27.88 9.75
C MET A 110 9.37 27.79 11.25
N ASN A 111 10.64 27.95 11.66
CA ASN A 111 10.98 27.99 13.08
C ASN A 111 10.35 29.21 13.78
N LEU A 112 10.37 30.38 13.13
CA LEU A 112 9.69 31.56 13.65
C LEU A 112 8.17 31.33 13.80
N ARG A 113 7.53 30.72 12.80
CA ARG A 113 6.10 30.35 12.84
C ARG A 113 5.80 29.42 14.01
N ASN A 114 6.66 28.43 14.24
CA ASN A 114 6.50 27.47 15.34
C ASN A 114 6.65 28.08 16.75
N LEU A 115 7.22 29.29 16.85
CA LEU A 115 7.31 30.06 18.09
C LEU A 115 6.13 31.04 18.28
N GLY A 116 5.11 31.00 17.42
CA GLY A 116 3.92 31.86 17.52
C GLY A 116 4.06 33.23 16.84
N ILE A 117 4.93 33.34 15.83
CA ILE A 117 5.17 34.61 15.12
C ILE A 117 4.20 34.76 13.92
N GLN A 118 3.82 36.01 13.61
CA GLN A 118 2.66 36.46 12.80
C GLN A 118 2.31 35.69 11.49
N PRO A 119 1.03 35.70 11.06
CA PRO A 119 0.54 35.03 9.84
C PRO A 119 1.31 35.32 8.53
N ILE A 120 1.90 36.51 8.40
CA ILE A 120 2.69 36.93 7.23
C ILE A 120 3.91 36.02 6.96
N ILE A 121 4.42 35.34 8.00
CA ILE A 121 5.52 34.38 7.89
C ILE A 121 5.09 33.16 7.09
N GLN A 122 3.96 32.55 7.47
CA GLN A 122 3.45 31.37 6.79
C GLN A 122 3.20 31.68 5.31
N GLN A 123 2.57 32.82 5.01
CA GLN A 123 2.37 33.26 3.63
C GLN A 123 3.67 33.33 2.82
N THR A 124 4.73 33.90 3.40
CA THR A 124 6.03 34.03 2.73
C THR A 124 6.69 32.66 2.56
N ALA A 125 6.62 31.78 3.58
CA ALA A 125 7.17 30.44 3.53
C ALA A 125 6.46 29.58 2.46
N THR A 126 5.13 29.67 2.39
CA THR A 126 4.32 29.00 1.36
C THR A 126 4.69 29.51 -0.04
N ALA A 127 4.85 30.82 -0.23
CA ALA A 127 5.29 31.38 -1.51
C ALA A 127 6.70 30.90 -1.92
N ILE A 128 7.64 30.79 -0.98
CA ILE A 128 8.97 30.24 -1.22
C ILE A 128 8.88 28.77 -1.64
N ARG A 129 8.11 27.96 -0.90
CA ARG A 129 7.93 26.54 -1.19
C ARG A 129 7.32 26.35 -2.58
N ASP A 130 6.24 27.06 -2.90
CA ASP A 130 5.59 27.02 -4.20
C ASP A 130 6.56 27.37 -5.33
N HIS A 131 7.35 28.43 -5.16
CA HIS A 131 8.36 28.81 -6.15
C HIS A 131 9.38 27.71 -6.44
N ILE A 132 9.80 26.95 -5.41
CA ILE A 132 10.73 25.83 -5.56
C ILE A 132 10.08 24.69 -6.37
N PHE A 133 8.88 24.27 -5.99
CA PHE A 133 8.19 23.19 -6.70
C PHE A 133 7.84 23.58 -8.15
N GLU A 134 7.60 24.86 -8.43
CA GLU A 134 7.30 25.37 -9.77
C GLU A 134 8.55 25.56 -10.65
N ASN A 135 9.68 26.00 -10.09
CA ASN A 135 10.81 26.51 -10.88
C ASN A 135 12.14 25.77 -10.65
N HIS A 136 12.28 24.99 -9.59
CA HIS A 136 13.55 24.38 -9.16
C HIS A 136 13.56 22.85 -9.28
N LEU A 137 12.60 22.26 -9.99
CA LEU A 137 12.54 20.82 -10.28
C LEU A 137 12.71 20.56 -11.79
N ARG A 138 13.55 19.59 -12.17
CA ARG A 138 13.71 19.15 -13.56
C ARG A 138 14.17 17.69 -13.62
N GLY A 139 13.67 16.92 -14.58
CA GLY A 139 14.02 15.50 -14.70
C GLY A 139 13.61 14.64 -13.49
N GLY A 140 12.63 15.09 -12.70
CA GLY A 140 12.22 14.40 -11.46
C GLY A 140 13.15 14.61 -10.28
N MET A 141 14.13 15.53 -10.37
CA MET A 141 15.04 15.88 -9.29
C MET A 141 14.98 17.37 -8.94
N VAL A 142 15.47 17.72 -7.76
CA VAL A 142 15.70 19.12 -7.36
C VAL A 142 17.00 19.67 -7.95
N LEU A 143 16.99 20.94 -8.35
CA LEU A 143 18.11 21.62 -9.02
C LEU A 143 18.78 22.64 -8.11
N CYS A 144 20.05 22.99 -8.41
CA CYS A 144 20.73 24.11 -7.77
C CYS A 144 19.97 25.44 -7.94
N SER A 145 19.53 25.74 -9.17
CA SER A 145 18.67 26.88 -9.52
C SER A 145 18.15 26.77 -10.97
N PRO A 146 17.18 27.60 -11.39
CA PRO A 146 16.67 27.58 -12.76
C PRO A 146 17.74 27.84 -13.84
N LYS A 147 18.73 28.71 -13.60
CA LYS A 147 19.83 28.94 -14.57
C LYS A 147 20.95 27.91 -14.50
N HIS A 148 20.99 27.12 -13.44
CA HIS A 148 22.03 26.13 -13.18
C HIS A 148 21.36 24.77 -12.90
N PRO A 149 20.83 24.09 -13.94
CA PRO A 149 19.96 22.94 -13.81
C PRO A 149 20.75 21.63 -13.61
N PHE A 150 21.53 21.56 -12.54
CA PHE A 150 22.30 20.38 -12.13
C PHE A 150 22.16 20.15 -10.63
N ALA A 151 22.38 18.90 -10.19
CA ALA A 151 22.47 18.59 -8.77
C ALA A 151 23.85 18.98 -8.20
N SER A 152 23.86 19.65 -7.05
CA SER A 152 25.10 19.98 -6.32
C SER A 152 24.92 19.75 -4.83
N THR A 153 26.01 19.49 -4.12
CA THR A 153 25.98 19.06 -2.71
C THR A 153 25.46 20.13 -1.75
N ASP A 154 25.35 21.40 -2.16
CA ASP A 154 24.66 22.42 -1.35
C ASP A 154 23.16 22.13 -1.20
N LEU A 155 22.55 21.39 -2.14
CA LEU A 155 21.16 20.96 -2.04
C LEU A 155 20.91 20.04 -0.84
N LEU A 156 21.93 19.36 -0.32
CA LEU A 156 21.80 18.55 0.89
C LEU A 156 21.47 19.42 2.11
N LEU A 157 21.80 20.71 2.08
CA LEU A 157 21.39 21.65 3.12
C LEU A 157 19.87 21.87 3.13
N SER A 158 19.19 21.71 1.99
CA SER A 158 17.73 21.76 1.94
C SER A 158 17.06 20.57 2.64
N VAL A 159 17.81 19.50 2.91
CA VAL A 159 17.36 18.39 3.76
C VAL A 159 17.78 18.66 5.21
N LEU A 160 19.06 18.92 5.46
CA LEU A 160 19.58 19.11 6.81
C LEU A 160 20.63 20.23 6.87
N PRO A 161 20.54 21.14 7.84
CA PRO A 161 19.59 21.14 8.96
C PRO A 161 18.24 21.80 8.63
N PHE A 162 18.02 22.27 7.40
CA PHE A 162 16.91 23.19 7.10
C PHE A 162 15.57 22.49 6.75
N GLY A 163 15.56 21.23 6.32
CA GLY A 163 14.36 20.39 6.26
C GLY A 163 13.25 20.85 5.31
N LEU A 164 13.56 21.52 4.21
CA LEU A 164 12.56 21.73 3.15
C LEU A 164 12.12 20.39 2.55
N PHE A 165 13.07 19.48 2.35
CA PHE A 165 12.85 18.12 1.88
C PHE A 165 13.24 17.08 2.93
N SER A 166 12.71 15.88 2.83
CA SER A 166 13.15 14.71 3.60
C SER A 166 14.18 13.89 2.80
N PRO A 167 15.05 13.10 3.46
CA PRO A 167 15.99 12.21 2.76
C PRO A 167 15.33 11.18 1.83
N GLU A 168 14.05 10.90 2.05
CA GLU A 168 13.24 9.94 1.31
C GLU A 168 12.48 10.57 0.14
N ASP A 169 12.40 11.90 0.06
CA ASP A 169 11.66 12.58 -1.02
C ASP A 169 12.26 12.20 -2.37
N LEU A 170 11.44 11.70 -3.29
CA LEU A 170 11.91 11.15 -4.57
C LEU A 170 12.77 12.15 -5.36
N VAL A 171 12.41 13.44 -5.32
CA VAL A 171 13.18 14.52 -5.96
C VAL A 171 14.57 14.70 -5.36
N MET A 172 14.74 14.43 -4.06
CA MET A 172 16.05 14.42 -3.40
C MET A 172 16.81 13.14 -3.68
N VAL A 173 16.13 11.99 -3.65
CA VAL A 173 16.75 10.69 -3.95
C VAL A 173 17.38 10.70 -5.34
N GLU A 174 16.67 11.24 -6.34
CA GLU A 174 17.18 11.34 -7.71
C GLU A 174 18.31 12.36 -7.83
N ALA A 175 18.19 13.54 -7.20
CA ALA A 175 19.28 14.53 -7.17
C ALA A 175 20.56 13.95 -6.55
N VAL A 176 20.45 13.15 -5.49
CA VAL A 176 21.60 12.52 -4.84
C VAL A 176 22.24 11.44 -5.71
N LYS A 177 21.46 10.67 -6.49
CA LYS A 177 22.05 9.73 -7.46
C LYS A 177 22.90 10.48 -8.49
N GLU A 178 22.41 11.60 -9.02
CA GLU A 178 23.19 12.42 -9.95
C GLU A 178 24.46 12.97 -9.29
N MET A 179 24.38 13.43 -8.02
CA MET A 179 25.57 13.83 -7.27
C MET A 179 26.57 12.67 -7.11
N GLU A 180 26.09 11.46 -6.80
CA GLU A 180 26.92 10.26 -6.66
C GLU A 180 27.59 9.92 -8.01
N GLU A 181 26.89 10.01 -9.13
CA GLU A 181 27.43 9.71 -10.46
C GLU A 181 28.44 10.76 -10.95
N MET A 182 28.18 12.04 -10.69
CA MET A 182 29.01 13.14 -11.19
C MET A 182 30.22 13.43 -10.31
N LEU A 183 30.11 13.21 -9.00
CA LEU A 183 31.09 13.68 -8.02
C LEU A 183 31.85 12.55 -7.35
N VAL A 184 31.49 11.28 -7.53
CA VAL A 184 32.17 10.17 -6.86
C VAL A 184 33.08 9.43 -7.82
N SER A 185 34.38 9.47 -7.55
CA SER A 185 35.38 8.65 -8.24
C SER A 185 35.90 7.55 -7.33
N GLY A 186 36.60 6.56 -7.90
CA GLY A 186 37.20 5.46 -7.14
C GLY A 186 38.22 5.91 -6.08
N THR A 187 38.66 7.18 -6.11
CA THR A 187 39.67 7.75 -5.20
C THR A 187 39.11 8.82 -4.24
N GLY A 188 37.84 9.21 -4.34
CA GLY A 188 37.25 10.23 -3.45
C GLY A 188 35.93 10.83 -3.97
N VAL A 189 35.47 11.91 -3.32
CA VAL A 189 34.46 12.80 -3.88
C VAL A 189 35.18 14.00 -4.49
N GLU A 190 35.01 14.23 -5.78
CA GLU A 190 35.62 15.33 -6.52
C GLU A 190 34.88 16.64 -6.23
N SER A 191 35.61 17.76 -6.22
CA SER A 191 34.97 19.07 -6.19
C SER A 191 34.19 19.26 -7.48
N PHE A 192 32.95 19.70 -7.37
CA PHE A 192 32.21 20.17 -8.54
C PHE A 192 33.08 21.20 -9.27
N SER A 193 33.19 21.11 -10.61
CA SER A 193 34.13 21.94 -11.39
C SER A 193 33.98 23.45 -11.20
N GLN A 194 32.83 23.87 -10.65
CA GLN A 194 32.47 25.26 -10.36
C GLN A 194 32.60 25.63 -8.87
N SER A 195 33.10 24.75 -7.99
CA SER A 195 33.42 25.07 -6.58
C SER A 195 34.93 25.25 -6.41
N GLY A 196 35.34 26.37 -5.82
CA GLY A 196 36.74 26.84 -5.85
C GLY A 196 37.77 25.97 -5.11
N LYS A 197 37.34 25.00 -4.26
CA LYS A 197 38.13 23.96 -3.55
C LYS A 197 37.28 23.32 -2.42
N HIS A 198 36.44 22.30 -2.65
CA HIS A 198 35.63 21.71 -1.55
C HIS A 198 35.28 20.20 -1.67
N SER A 199 36.25 19.29 -1.78
CA SER A 199 35.97 17.84 -1.70
C SER A 199 35.46 17.39 -0.32
N ASP A 200 35.97 18.01 0.75
CA ASP A 200 35.75 17.54 2.12
C ASP A 200 34.37 17.93 2.69
N LEU A 201 33.93 19.18 2.49
CA LEU A 201 32.58 19.61 2.87
C LEU A 201 31.49 18.87 2.08
N ALA A 202 31.69 18.64 0.78
CA ALA A 202 30.79 17.83 -0.05
C ALA A 202 30.66 16.39 0.50
N SER A 203 31.79 15.77 0.85
CA SER A 203 31.82 14.44 1.48
C SER A 203 31.08 14.42 2.82
N ASN A 204 31.24 15.46 3.65
CA ASN A 204 30.56 15.56 4.94
C ASN A 204 29.04 15.74 4.79
N LEU A 205 28.57 16.55 3.84
CA LEU A 205 27.13 16.71 3.61
C LEU A 205 26.50 15.42 3.09
N LEU A 206 27.18 14.70 2.18
CA LEU A 206 26.74 13.37 1.73
C LEU A 206 26.71 12.38 2.88
N ALA A 207 27.73 12.39 3.75
CA ALA A 207 27.74 11.58 4.95
C ALA A 207 26.51 11.89 5.82
N TRP A 208 26.24 13.17 6.10
CA TRP A 208 25.08 13.57 6.92
C TRP A 208 23.76 13.10 6.31
N TYR A 209 23.56 13.30 5.01
CA TYR A 209 22.36 12.85 4.32
C TYR A 209 22.15 11.34 4.46
N PHE A 210 23.18 10.52 4.26
CA PHE A 210 23.06 9.07 4.39
C PHE A 210 22.92 8.59 5.83
N LEU A 211 23.47 9.33 6.80
CA LEU A 211 23.22 9.06 8.22
C LEU A 211 21.72 9.15 8.53
N GLU A 212 21.07 10.16 8.00
CA GLU A 212 19.67 10.48 8.30
C GLU A 212 18.70 9.63 7.49
N LYS A 213 19.09 9.30 6.26
CA LYS A 213 18.46 8.22 5.49
C LYS A 213 18.60 6.84 6.15
N GLY A 214 19.48 6.70 7.15
CA GLY A 214 19.79 5.44 7.82
C GLY A 214 20.67 4.49 7.01
N ASP A 215 21.30 4.97 5.93
CA ASP A 215 22.32 4.21 5.18
C ASP A 215 23.69 4.41 5.83
N HIS A 216 23.90 3.72 6.95
CA HIS A 216 25.14 3.83 7.73
C HIS A 216 26.39 3.41 6.94
N ALA A 217 26.24 2.57 5.92
CA ALA A 217 27.34 2.11 5.09
C ALA A 217 27.83 3.24 4.16
N LYS A 218 26.92 3.89 3.44
CA LYS A 218 27.26 5.07 2.64
C LYS A 218 27.73 6.23 3.51
N PHE A 219 27.08 6.48 4.65
CA PHE A 219 27.54 7.46 5.64
C PHE A 219 29.02 7.27 5.97
N LYS A 220 29.43 6.05 6.38
CA LYS A 220 30.83 5.72 6.71
C LYS A 220 31.76 5.86 5.51
N ASN A 221 31.32 5.45 4.32
CA ASN A 221 32.11 5.58 3.09
C ASN A 221 32.45 7.04 2.80
N TYR A 222 31.46 7.94 2.86
CA TYR A 222 31.67 9.36 2.62
C TYR A 222 32.46 10.04 3.74
N LEU A 223 32.20 9.68 5.01
CA LEU A 223 32.96 10.19 6.15
C LEU A 223 34.46 9.88 6.04
N ARG A 224 34.83 8.66 5.61
CA ARG A 224 36.24 8.23 5.45
C ARG A 224 36.99 8.90 4.29
N LYS A 225 36.27 9.47 3.32
CA LYS A 225 36.86 10.14 2.16
C LYS A 225 37.34 11.56 2.47
N ASN A 226 37.00 12.09 3.65
CA ASN A 226 37.41 13.42 4.11
C ASN A 226 38.88 13.42 4.58
N LYS A 227 39.63 14.48 4.23
CA LYS A 227 41.05 14.67 4.58
C LYS A 227 41.33 15.85 5.52
N GLU A 228 40.35 16.69 5.85
CA GLU A 228 40.52 17.89 6.69
C GLU A 228 39.43 18.07 7.76
N GLN A 229 39.80 18.75 8.86
CA GLN A 229 38.91 19.02 9.98
C GLN A 229 38.03 20.25 9.67
N ALA A 230 36.71 20.06 9.55
CA ALA A 230 35.73 21.12 9.29
C ALA A 230 34.67 21.17 10.41
N ALA A 231 34.05 22.32 10.68
CA ALA A 231 33.03 22.46 11.74
C ALA A 231 31.82 21.52 11.57
N VAL A 232 31.49 21.15 10.33
CA VAL A 232 30.45 20.15 10.03
C VAL A 232 30.79 18.75 10.56
N LEU A 233 32.09 18.41 10.70
CA LEU A 233 32.49 17.15 11.30
C LEU A 233 32.12 17.08 12.77
N ASP A 234 32.16 18.18 13.51
CA ASP A 234 31.75 18.17 14.91
C ASP A 234 30.25 17.80 15.02
N VAL A 235 29.40 18.41 14.18
CA VAL A 235 27.97 18.07 14.05
C VAL A 235 27.78 16.61 13.67
N LEU A 236 28.50 16.14 12.65
CA LEU A 236 28.46 14.74 12.23
C LEU A 236 28.92 13.79 13.33
N SER A 237 30.00 14.10 14.04
CA SER A 237 30.52 13.30 15.16
C SER A 237 29.53 13.26 16.31
N TYR A 238 28.80 14.34 16.58
CA TYR A 238 27.69 14.30 17.54
C TYR A 238 26.62 13.29 17.10
N TYR A 239 26.13 13.39 15.87
CA TYR A 239 25.09 12.48 15.38
C TYR A 239 25.59 11.04 15.23
N ALA A 240 26.83 10.85 14.80
CA ALA A 240 27.46 9.54 14.73
C ALA A 240 27.61 8.92 16.13
N ALA A 241 27.93 9.73 17.14
CA ALA A 241 27.93 9.30 18.54
C ALA A 241 26.52 8.90 19.02
N LEU A 242 25.46 9.59 18.57
CA LEU A 242 24.06 9.20 18.84
C LEU A 242 23.66 7.90 18.12
N VAL A 243 24.20 7.66 16.92
CA VAL A 243 23.98 6.45 16.11
C VAL A 243 24.89 5.29 16.56
N GLN A 244 25.47 5.38 17.77
CA GLN A 244 26.43 4.44 18.35
C GLN A 244 27.68 4.26 17.47
N GLU A 245 28.61 5.21 17.57
CA GLU A 245 29.92 5.13 16.91
C GLU A 245 30.93 4.15 17.55
N THR A 246 30.50 3.25 18.45
CA THR A 246 31.45 2.42 19.21
C THR A 246 31.38 0.92 18.99
N GLU A 247 30.33 0.36 18.40
CA GLU A 247 30.05 -1.05 18.66
C GLU A 247 30.17 -1.97 17.45
N LEU A 248 30.80 -3.10 17.77
CA LEU A 248 30.51 -4.37 17.15
C LEU A 248 28.99 -4.57 17.25
N ASN A 249 28.29 -4.53 16.12
CA ASN A 249 26.83 -4.65 16.06
C ASN A 249 26.44 -6.03 15.53
N HIS A 250 25.66 -6.75 16.33
CA HIS A 250 25.02 -8.00 15.98
C HIS A 250 23.63 -8.05 16.63
N HIS A 251 22.59 -8.22 15.81
CA HIS A 251 21.23 -8.42 16.29
C HIS A 251 20.73 -9.73 15.69
N PRO A 252 20.72 -10.85 16.45
CA PRO A 252 20.52 -12.18 15.87
C PRO A 252 19.23 -12.34 15.04
N LEU A 253 18.18 -11.59 15.38
CA LEU A 253 16.88 -11.61 14.69
C LEU A 253 16.67 -10.40 13.77
N GLY A 254 17.53 -9.38 13.83
CA GLY A 254 17.36 -8.12 13.13
C GLY A 254 16.03 -7.46 13.46
N ASN A 255 15.34 -6.96 12.44
CA ASN A 255 13.95 -6.48 12.51
C ASN A 255 12.94 -7.55 12.06
N GLU A 256 13.40 -8.78 11.84
CA GLU A 256 12.59 -9.93 11.42
C GLU A 256 11.86 -9.75 10.07
N ASN A 257 12.29 -8.82 9.21
CA ASN A 257 11.82 -8.72 7.83
C ASN A 257 12.12 -10.04 7.09
N LYS A 258 11.10 -10.71 6.53
CA LYS A 258 11.24 -12.04 5.88
C LYS A 258 11.93 -11.98 4.51
N TYR A 259 11.95 -10.82 3.87
CA TYR A 259 12.44 -10.63 2.50
C TYR A 259 13.80 -9.94 2.43
N GLU A 260 14.11 -9.08 3.39
CA GLU A 260 15.32 -8.25 3.41
C GLU A 260 16.04 -8.41 4.76
N PRO A 261 16.74 -9.54 4.99
CA PRO A 261 17.54 -9.73 6.21
C PRO A 261 18.69 -8.71 6.28
N GLN A 262 19.03 -8.30 7.50
CA GLN A 262 20.08 -7.31 7.76
C GLN A 262 21.47 -7.99 7.84
N GLU A 263 22.52 -7.25 7.48
CA GLU A 263 23.91 -7.75 7.39
C GLU A 263 24.58 -8.05 8.75
N PHE A 264 23.81 -8.02 9.83
CA PHE A 264 24.25 -8.25 11.20
C PHE A 264 23.34 -9.25 11.93
N GLU A 265 22.58 -10.04 11.18
CA GLU A 265 21.72 -11.10 11.70
C GLU A 265 22.43 -12.46 11.84
N ARG A 266 21.79 -13.37 12.58
CA ARG A 266 22.12 -14.79 12.54
C ARG A 266 21.30 -15.47 11.44
N SER A 267 21.93 -16.35 10.66
CA SER A 267 21.26 -17.14 9.63
C SER A 267 21.48 -18.65 9.85
N PRO A 268 20.42 -19.46 9.94
CA PRO A 268 19.02 -19.05 10.07
C PRO A 268 18.75 -18.37 11.43
N ARG A 269 17.73 -17.51 11.50
CA ARG A 269 17.34 -16.82 12.75
C ARG A 269 17.00 -17.81 13.87
N PHE A 270 16.28 -18.87 13.53
CA PHE A 270 15.87 -19.96 14.42
C PHE A 270 16.39 -21.30 13.87
N PRO A 271 17.63 -21.69 14.18
CA PRO A 271 18.24 -22.89 13.61
C PRO A 271 17.63 -24.18 14.14
N THR A 272 17.60 -25.21 13.31
CA THR A 272 17.40 -26.61 13.69
C THR A 272 18.75 -27.31 13.93
N SER A 273 18.73 -28.55 14.44
CA SER A 273 19.96 -29.32 14.62
C SER A 273 20.66 -29.76 13.33
N LEU A 274 19.98 -29.63 12.18
CA LEU A 274 20.50 -30.04 10.88
C LEU A 274 21.13 -28.87 10.11
N GLU A 275 20.93 -27.65 10.57
CA GLU A 275 21.37 -26.44 9.87
C GLU A 275 22.68 -25.91 10.44
N GLU A 276 23.55 -25.44 9.55
CA GLU A 276 24.73 -24.69 9.92
C GLU A 276 24.34 -23.26 10.29
N VAL A 277 24.94 -22.74 11.36
CA VAL A 277 24.65 -21.40 11.88
C VAL A 277 25.73 -20.42 11.42
N MET A 278 25.31 -19.42 10.67
CA MET A 278 26.11 -18.27 10.27
C MET A 278 25.83 -17.10 11.21
N ILE A 279 26.88 -16.48 11.73
CA ILE A 279 26.79 -15.23 12.48
C ILE A 279 27.33 -14.10 11.61
N HIS A 280 26.49 -13.11 11.30
CA HIS A 280 26.90 -11.90 10.61
C HIS A 280 26.94 -10.74 11.60
N PHE A 281 27.94 -9.87 11.50
CA PHE A 281 28.03 -8.69 12.37
C PHE A 281 28.78 -7.57 11.66
N THR A 282 28.54 -6.34 12.07
CA THR A 282 29.33 -5.20 11.60
C THR A 282 30.28 -4.74 12.70
N ALA A 283 31.49 -4.36 12.31
CA ALA A 283 32.51 -3.82 13.21
C ALA A 283 33.40 -2.84 12.42
N PRO A 284 34.22 -1.99 13.08
CA PRO A 284 35.14 -1.10 12.38
C PRO A 284 36.03 -1.88 11.41
N TYR A 285 36.21 -1.36 10.19
CA TYR A 285 37.07 -1.99 9.20
C TYR A 285 38.49 -1.43 9.27
N HIS A 286 39.48 -2.32 9.41
CA HIS A 286 40.90 -2.03 9.21
C HIS A 286 41.57 -3.23 8.54
N GLN A 287 42.58 -2.98 7.70
CA GLN A 287 43.30 -4.02 6.98
C GLN A 287 43.97 -5.05 7.91
N ASP A 288 44.41 -4.61 9.09
CA ASP A 288 45.05 -5.46 10.10
C ASP A 288 44.07 -5.94 11.18
N ALA A 289 42.77 -5.63 11.06
CA ALA A 289 41.78 -6.09 12.02
C ALA A 289 41.54 -7.60 11.88
N MET A 290 41.36 -8.26 13.02
CA MET A 290 40.93 -9.65 13.11
C MET A 290 39.66 -9.72 13.94
N ALA A 291 38.75 -10.62 13.57
CA ALA A 291 37.59 -10.93 14.38
C ALA A 291 37.42 -12.44 14.52
N TYR A 292 36.92 -12.87 15.67
CA TYR A 292 36.59 -14.26 15.92
C TYR A 292 35.37 -14.34 16.85
N ILE A 293 34.69 -15.47 16.80
CA ILE A 293 33.56 -15.78 17.67
C ILE A 293 34.00 -16.87 18.64
N GLU A 294 33.88 -16.58 19.93
CA GLU A 294 33.99 -17.58 20.98
C GLU A 294 32.62 -18.21 21.18
N VAL A 295 32.54 -19.52 20.96
CA VAL A 295 31.29 -20.29 21.04
C VAL A 295 31.41 -21.28 22.18
N GLU A 296 30.45 -21.26 23.08
CA GLU A 296 30.31 -22.17 24.20
C GLU A 296 29.02 -22.97 24.06
N SER A 297 29.17 -24.29 24.10
CA SER A 297 28.11 -25.29 24.10
C SER A 297 28.44 -26.34 25.19
N LEU A 298 27.52 -27.25 25.50
CA LEU A 298 27.76 -28.30 26.51
C LEU A 298 28.90 -29.25 26.11
N VAL A 299 29.14 -29.40 24.80
CA VAL A 299 30.12 -30.36 24.27
C VAL A 299 31.43 -29.73 23.82
N GLU A 300 31.46 -28.42 23.52
CA GLU A 300 32.61 -27.77 22.90
C GLU A 300 32.69 -26.28 23.28
N LEU A 301 33.91 -25.85 23.65
CA LEU A 301 34.32 -24.44 23.66
C LEU A 301 35.29 -24.24 22.50
N LYS A 302 34.91 -23.42 21.50
CA LYS A 302 35.75 -23.17 20.32
C LYS A 302 35.83 -21.71 19.94
N LYS A 303 36.89 -21.38 19.19
CA LYS A 303 37.07 -20.07 18.56
C LYS A 303 37.00 -20.24 17.05
N VAL A 304 36.10 -19.49 16.42
CA VAL A 304 35.89 -19.50 14.98
C VAL A 304 36.30 -18.15 14.42
N ASN A 305 37.28 -18.12 13.52
CA ASN A 305 37.69 -16.87 12.88
C ASN A 305 36.58 -16.36 11.95
N ALA A 306 36.30 -15.06 12.00
CA ALA A 306 35.37 -14.42 11.10
C ALA A 306 36.12 -13.85 9.88
N SER A 307 35.46 -13.89 8.72
CA SER A 307 35.96 -13.33 7.48
C SER A 307 35.25 -12.01 7.18
N PHE A 308 35.99 -11.02 6.71
CA PHE A 308 35.42 -9.74 6.27
C PHE A 308 34.86 -9.87 4.86
N VAL A 309 33.60 -9.48 4.68
CA VAL A 309 32.91 -9.45 3.39
C VAL A 309 32.85 -8.00 2.89
N PRO A 310 33.59 -7.65 1.82
CA PRO A 310 33.54 -6.33 1.22
C PRO A 310 32.25 -6.18 0.39
N GLY A 311 31.72 -4.96 0.31
CA GLY A 311 30.53 -4.67 -0.50
C GLY A 311 29.94 -3.31 -0.16
N ASN A 312 28.76 -3.03 -0.71
CA ASN A 312 28.02 -1.78 -0.42
C ASN A 312 27.59 -1.70 1.04
N LYS A 313 27.27 -2.84 1.66
CA LYS A 313 27.04 -2.98 3.11
C LYS A 313 28.05 -4.00 3.65
N PRO A 314 29.28 -3.58 4.03
CA PRO A 314 30.32 -4.50 4.45
C PRO A 314 30.03 -5.06 5.85
N TYR A 315 30.29 -6.35 6.05
CA TYR A 315 30.08 -7.06 7.30
C TYR A 315 31.16 -8.13 7.53
N TRP A 316 31.13 -8.79 8.68
CA TRP A 316 31.94 -9.94 9.01
C TRP A 316 31.04 -11.16 9.17
N GLU A 317 31.50 -12.33 8.73
CA GLU A 317 30.76 -13.58 8.87
C GLU A 317 31.62 -14.70 9.44
N ALA A 318 30.98 -15.59 10.20
CA ALA A 318 31.58 -16.84 10.65
C ALA A 318 30.53 -17.95 10.70
N ASN A 319 30.87 -19.11 10.12
CA ASN A 319 30.10 -20.35 10.28
C ASN A 319 30.52 -21.03 11.58
N ILE A 320 29.63 -21.04 12.58
CA ILE A 320 29.91 -21.65 13.89
C ILE A 320 29.56 -23.15 13.95
N GLY A 321 29.04 -23.71 12.84
CA GLY A 321 28.63 -25.10 12.70
C GLY A 321 27.17 -25.35 13.06
N SER A 322 26.79 -26.62 13.20
CA SER A 322 25.48 -27.05 13.69
C SER A 322 25.56 -27.56 15.12
N PHE A 323 24.44 -27.55 15.83
CA PHE A 323 24.36 -27.91 17.25
C PHE A 323 23.17 -28.84 17.54
N PRO A 324 23.27 -29.75 18.52
CA PRO A 324 22.14 -30.59 18.92
C PRO A 324 20.90 -29.78 19.33
N SER A 325 19.71 -30.35 19.10
CA SER A 325 18.45 -29.71 19.48
C SER A 325 18.39 -29.46 21.00
N HIS A 326 17.81 -28.32 21.36
CA HIS A 326 17.58 -27.85 22.74
C HIS A 326 18.85 -27.58 23.56
N GLU A 327 20.03 -27.77 23.00
CA GLU A 327 21.28 -27.39 23.64
C GLU A 327 21.40 -25.86 23.69
N GLU A 328 21.77 -25.30 24.85
CA GLU A 328 22.09 -23.88 24.93
C GLU A 328 23.40 -23.63 24.19
N VAL A 329 23.32 -22.84 23.13
CA VAL A 329 24.50 -22.33 22.43
C VAL A 329 24.65 -20.88 22.78
N SER A 330 25.78 -20.52 23.38
CA SER A 330 26.13 -19.14 23.66
C SER A 330 27.34 -18.73 22.85
N TYR A 331 27.38 -17.49 22.39
CA TYR A 331 28.51 -16.98 21.63
C TYR A 331 28.77 -15.51 21.92
N THR A 332 30.04 -15.16 21.86
CA THR A 332 30.53 -13.80 22.05
C THR A 332 31.46 -13.46 20.89
N ILE A 333 31.26 -12.29 20.29
CA ILE A 333 32.02 -11.83 19.15
C ILE A 333 33.14 -10.94 19.65
N HIS A 334 34.35 -11.18 19.16
CA HIS A 334 35.53 -10.39 19.49
C HIS A 334 36.12 -9.78 18.22
N TRP A 335 36.38 -8.49 18.26
CA TRP A 335 37.06 -7.76 17.19
C TRP A 335 38.31 -7.08 17.76
N ILE A 336 39.43 -7.19 17.04
CA ILE A 336 40.75 -6.75 17.49
C ILE A 336 41.45 -5.99 16.37
N ASN A 337 41.99 -4.81 16.68
CA ASN A 337 42.91 -4.09 15.79
C ASN A 337 43.99 -3.40 16.64
N GLY A 338 45.23 -3.89 16.58
CA GLY A 338 46.30 -3.47 17.48
C GLY A 338 45.92 -3.64 18.96
N ASP A 339 45.94 -2.55 19.72
CA ASP A 339 45.55 -2.54 21.14
C ASP A 339 44.04 -2.38 21.36
N LYS A 340 43.27 -1.97 20.33
CA LYS A 340 41.82 -1.79 20.44
C LYS A 340 41.13 -3.16 20.36
N ARG A 341 40.27 -3.43 21.34
CA ARG A 341 39.44 -4.64 21.40
C ARG A 341 37.98 -4.25 21.63
N LEU A 342 37.09 -4.81 20.82
CA LEU A 342 35.65 -4.74 21.02
C LEU A 342 35.15 -6.17 21.29
N THR A 343 34.20 -6.29 22.20
CA THR A 343 33.59 -7.57 22.56
C THR A 343 32.10 -7.32 22.73
N SER A 344 31.28 -8.15 22.07
CA SER A 344 29.84 -8.05 22.18
C SER A 344 29.36 -8.51 23.57
N GLU A 345 28.08 -8.31 23.85
CA GLU A 345 27.41 -9.14 24.85
C GLU A 345 27.40 -10.62 24.42
N THR A 346 27.01 -11.50 25.35
CA THR A 346 26.86 -12.93 25.06
C THR A 346 25.45 -13.20 24.55
N TYR A 347 25.36 -13.60 23.29
CA TYR A 347 24.10 -14.01 22.67
C TYR A 347 23.84 -15.50 22.93
N ARG A 348 22.57 -15.88 22.97
CA ARG A 348 22.14 -17.27 23.20
C ARG A 348 21.08 -17.70 22.19
N PHE A 349 21.06 -18.99 21.87
CA PHE A 349 19.94 -19.63 21.18
C PHE A 349 19.87 -21.11 21.53
N PHE A 350 18.74 -21.71 21.20
CA PHE A 350 18.45 -23.12 21.38
C PHE A 350 18.01 -23.67 20.03
N PRO A 351 18.76 -24.59 19.39
CA PRO A 351 18.31 -25.17 18.13
C PRO A 351 16.99 -25.91 18.31
N LEU A 352 16.06 -25.72 17.37
CA LEU A 352 14.76 -26.38 17.39
C LEU A 352 14.92 -27.90 17.15
N GLU A 353 14.06 -28.69 17.78
CA GLU A 353 13.90 -30.11 17.46
C GLU A 353 12.89 -30.27 16.32
N GLU A 354 13.36 -30.84 15.20
CA GLU A 354 12.48 -31.21 14.09
C GLU A 354 12.02 -32.67 14.23
N LYS A 355 10.71 -32.92 14.15
CA LYS A 355 10.14 -34.27 14.13
C LYS A 355 9.27 -34.51 12.91
N SER A 356 9.62 -35.56 12.17
CA SER A 356 8.79 -36.15 11.11
C SER A 356 7.78 -37.14 11.69
N LEU A 357 6.50 -36.87 11.54
CA LEU A 357 5.40 -37.71 12.02
C LEU A 357 4.77 -38.48 10.85
N ARG A 358 4.85 -39.82 10.91
CA ARG A 358 4.41 -40.73 9.82
C ARG A 358 3.34 -41.73 10.23
N SER A 359 3.22 -42.04 11.52
CA SER A 359 2.30 -43.04 12.05
C SER A 359 1.40 -42.41 13.10
N PHE A 360 0.10 -42.67 12.96
CA PHE A 360 -0.94 -42.07 13.79
C PHE A 360 -1.93 -43.13 14.25
N HIS A 361 -2.26 -43.12 15.53
CA HIS A 361 -3.31 -43.96 16.09
C HIS A 361 -4.63 -43.19 16.09
N GLY A 362 -5.56 -43.62 15.23
CA GLY A 362 -6.86 -42.97 15.04
C GLY A 362 -7.99 -43.61 15.83
N VAL A 363 -8.84 -42.78 16.43
CA VAL A 363 -10.08 -43.21 17.08
C VAL A 363 -11.25 -42.31 16.66
N GLN A 364 -12.41 -42.92 16.43
CA GLN A 364 -13.67 -42.19 16.32
C GLN A 364 -14.17 -41.83 17.73
N ILE A 365 -14.29 -40.53 18.04
CA ILE A 365 -14.76 -40.04 19.35
C ILE A 365 -16.28 -39.92 19.39
N LYS A 366 -16.86 -39.43 18.29
CA LYS A 366 -18.31 -39.33 18.05
C LYS A 366 -18.59 -39.65 16.58
N GLU A 367 -19.86 -39.76 16.20
CA GLU A 367 -20.29 -40.11 14.84
C GLU A 367 -19.49 -39.39 13.74
N ASN A 368 -19.28 -38.08 13.86
CA ASN A 368 -18.55 -37.26 12.89
C ASN A 368 -17.29 -36.58 13.45
N LEU A 369 -16.79 -37.02 14.61
CA LEU A 369 -15.60 -36.43 15.23
C LEU A 369 -14.53 -37.49 15.41
N TYR A 370 -13.38 -37.27 14.80
CA TYR A 370 -12.26 -38.19 14.77
C TYR A 370 -11.03 -37.54 15.40
N ARG A 371 -10.19 -38.37 16.03
CA ARG A 371 -8.91 -37.94 16.60
C ARG A 371 -7.82 -38.89 16.18
N TRP A 372 -6.67 -38.31 15.87
CA TRP A 372 -5.44 -39.06 15.67
C TRP A 372 -4.34 -38.53 16.58
N GLU A 373 -3.62 -39.44 17.20
CA GLU A 373 -2.46 -39.13 18.03
C GLU A 373 -1.18 -39.65 17.35
N ALA A 374 -0.15 -38.83 17.31
CA ALA A 374 1.13 -39.21 16.73
C ALA A 374 1.84 -40.23 17.60
N GLU A 375 2.25 -41.37 17.02
CA GLU A 375 2.92 -42.43 17.80
C GLU A 375 4.34 -42.01 18.25
N SER A 376 5.02 -41.20 17.45
CA SER A 376 6.37 -40.70 17.70
C SER A 376 6.42 -39.41 18.53
N LEU A 377 5.28 -38.78 18.81
CA LEU A 377 5.19 -37.55 19.59
C LEU A 377 3.94 -37.57 20.49
N LYS A 378 4.11 -38.05 21.71
CA LYS A 378 3.03 -38.13 22.71
C LYS A 378 2.43 -36.76 22.99
N GLY A 379 1.11 -36.70 23.13
CA GLY A 379 0.37 -35.47 23.39
C GLY A 379 0.06 -34.64 22.15
N PHE A 380 0.79 -34.83 21.04
CA PHE A 380 0.43 -34.19 19.77
C PHE A 380 -0.71 -34.95 19.10
N SER A 381 -1.81 -34.26 18.86
CA SER A 381 -2.98 -34.84 18.23
C SER A 381 -3.67 -33.85 17.31
N PHE A 382 -4.48 -34.38 16.41
CA PHE A 382 -5.38 -33.57 15.61
C PHE A 382 -6.78 -34.14 15.61
N LEU A 383 -7.73 -33.22 15.53
CA LEU A 383 -9.16 -33.46 15.53
C LEU A 383 -9.70 -33.14 14.14
N PHE A 384 -10.53 -34.02 13.61
CA PHE A 384 -11.28 -33.74 12.40
C PHE A 384 -12.78 -33.81 12.69
N ASP A 385 -13.44 -32.69 12.51
CA ASP A 385 -14.90 -32.59 12.53
C ASP A 385 -15.40 -32.72 11.09
N LYS A 386 -16.02 -33.87 10.77
CA LYS A 386 -16.50 -34.18 9.42
C LYS A 386 -17.71 -33.33 9.03
N ASP A 387 -18.55 -32.91 9.98
CA ASP A 387 -19.70 -32.05 9.70
C ASP A 387 -19.24 -30.64 9.32
N LYS A 388 -18.19 -30.15 9.98
CA LYS A 388 -17.58 -28.86 9.66
C LYS A 388 -16.52 -28.92 8.56
N LYS A 389 -16.02 -30.12 8.22
CA LYS A 389 -14.83 -30.33 7.37
C LYS A 389 -13.62 -29.53 7.87
N GLN A 390 -13.43 -29.55 9.19
CA GLN A 390 -12.41 -28.76 9.87
C GLN A 390 -11.39 -29.67 10.54
N LEU A 391 -10.12 -29.44 10.26
CA LEU A 391 -8.99 -30.12 10.89
C LEU A 391 -8.33 -29.16 11.90
N ILE A 392 -8.20 -29.57 13.15
CA ILE A 392 -7.61 -28.74 14.22
C ILE A 392 -6.44 -29.49 14.83
N PHE A 393 -5.29 -28.83 14.95
CA PHE A 393 -4.12 -29.35 15.64
C PHE A 393 -4.10 -28.85 17.09
N THR A 394 -3.83 -29.75 18.03
CA THR A 394 -3.80 -29.44 19.47
C THR A 394 -2.79 -30.30 20.23
N GLN A 395 -2.14 -29.70 21.23
CA GLN A 395 -1.22 -30.36 22.15
C GLN A 395 -1.91 -30.88 23.44
N GLU A 396 -3.20 -30.56 23.64
CA GLU A 396 -3.98 -30.97 24.83
C GLU A 396 -5.34 -31.60 24.45
N ALA A 397 -5.34 -32.79 23.85
CA ALA A 397 -6.60 -33.43 23.49
C ALA A 397 -7.42 -33.95 24.70
N PRO A 398 -8.76 -33.83 24.68
CA PRO A 398 -9.64 -34.38 25.72
C PRO A 398 -9.46 -35.89 25.89
N SER A 399 -9.64 -36.40 27.11
CA SER A 399 -9.65 -37.84 27.36
C SER A 399 -10.87 -38.51 26.71
N VAL A 400 -10.65 -39.58 25.95
CA VAL A 400 -11.72 -40.32 25.26
C VAL A 400 -12.08 -41.58 26.07
N SER A 401 -13.35 -41.72 26.46
CA SER A 401 -13.90 -42.92 27.09
C SER A 401 -14.91 -43.60 26.15
N GLY A 402 -14.63 -44.82 25.68
CA GLY A 402 -15.52 -45.60 24.82
C GLY A 402 -14.82 -46.70 24.00
N ASP A 403 -15.61 -47.55 23.32
CA ASP A 403 -15.11 -48.59 22.43
C ASP A 403 -14.30 -47.98 21.27
N ARG A 404 -13.08 -48.48 21.07
CA ARG A 404 -12.10 -47.92 20.14
C ARG A 404 -12.22 -48.59 18.77
N VAL A 405 -12.82 -47.90 17.81
CA VAL A 405 -12.70 -48.26 16.39
C VAL A 405 -11.46 -47.56 15.84
N THR A 406 -10.45 -48.35 15.45
CA THR A 406 -9.26 -47.82 14.77
C THR A 406 -9.64 -47.33 13.38
N VAL A 407 -9.28 -46.10 13.04
CA VAL A 407 -9.58 -45.47 11.75
C VAL A 407 -8.32 -44.89 11.11
N ALA A 408 -8.14 -45.09 9.80
CA ALA A 408 -7.04 -44.48 9.07
C ALA A 408 -7.41 -43.04 8.65
N VAL A 409 -6.46 -42.11 8.76
CA VAL A 409 -6.67 -40.69 8.45
C VAL A 409 -7.19 -40.50 7.02
N ASN A 410 -6.49 -41.09 6.06
CA ASN A 410 -6.78 -40.92 4.64
C ASN A 410 -8.11 -41.54 4.21
N ASP A 411 -8.60 -42.57 4.92
CA ASP A 411 -9.93 -43.14 4.64
C ASP A 411 -11.03 -42.11 5.01
N VAL A 412 -10.90 -41.45 6.17
CA VAL A 412 -11.85 -40.42 6.60
C VAL A 412 -11.79 -39.17 5.72
N PHE A 413 -10.59 -38.78 5.29
CA PHE A 413 -10.40 -37.63 4.38
C PHE A 413 -11.01 -37.91 3.00
N ALA A 414 -10.76 -39.10 2.43
CA ALA A 414 -11.37 -39.52 1.19
C ALA A 414 -12.91 -39.55 1.28
N ASP A 415 -13.47 -40.09 2.36
CA ASP A 415 -14.91 -40.11 2.64
C ASP A 415 -15.52 -38.70 2.84
N SER A 416 -14.69 -37.68 3.01
CA SER A 416 -15.09 -36.28 3.21
C SER A 416 -14.84 -35.40 1.98
N GLY A 417 -14.24 -35.96 0.93
CA GLY A 417 -13.92 -35.24 -0.32
C GLY A 417 -12.81 -34.21 -0.18
N ILE A 418 -11.85 -34.43 0.72
CA ILE A 418 -10.69 -33.54 0.97
C ILE A 418 -9.38 -34.27 0.64
N PRO A 419 -8.28 -33.55 0.36
CA PRO A 419 -7.02 -34.18 -0.03
C PRO A 419 -6.45 -35.07 1.07
N SER A 420 -5.95 -36.25 0.68
CA SER A 420 -5.23 -37.17 1.58
C SER A 420 -3.86 -36.63 1.96
N PHE A 421 -3.36 -36.99 3.13
CA PHE A 421 -1.94 -36.79 3.44
C PHE A 421 -1.05 -37.61 2.51
N THR A 422 0.13 -37.08 2.20
CA THR A 422 1.11 -37.75 1.35
C THR A 422 1.66 -39.03 1.99
N LEU A 423 1.85 -40.08 1.19
CA LEU A 423 2.56 -41.31 1.60
C LEU A 423 4.00 -41.34 1.06
N ASN A 424 4.53 -40.18 0.67
CA ASN A 424 5.85 -40.01 0.10
C ASN A 424 6.96 -40.48 1.09
N SER A 425 7.99 -41.15 0.57
CA SER A 425 9.09 -41.66 1.40
C SER A 425 10.08 -40.57 1.83
N ARG A 426 10.18 -39.47 1.07
CA ARG A 426 11.09 -38.34 1.34
C ARG A 426 10.49 -37.35 2.33
N LEU A 427 9.23 -36.96 2.13
CA LEU A 427 8.53 -36.03 3.00
C LEU A 427 7.56 -36.78 3.92
N ALA A 428 7.55 -36.46 5.21
CA ALA A 428 6.58 -37.00 6.15
C ALA A 428 5.23 -36.25 6.01
N PRO A 429 4.08 -36.90 6.24
CA PRO A 429 2.77 -36.24 6.27
C PRO A 429 2.75 -34.93 7.06
N ILE A 430 3.37 -34.96 8.25
CA ILE A 430 3.45 -33.83 9.17
C ILE A 430 4.89 -33.70 9.64
N VAL A 431 5.41 -32.49 9.66
CA VAL A 431 6.69 -32.13 10.27
C VAL A 431 6.44 -31.02 11.28
N VAL A 432 6.98 -31.14 12.49
CA VAL A 432 6.92 -30.09 13.51
C VAL A 432 8.31 -29.66 13.91
N LYS A 433 8.51 -28.37 14.13
CA LYS A 433 9.70 -27.81 14.76
C LYS A 433 9.33 -27.30 16.14
N MET A 434 10.03 -27.74 17.18
CA MET A 434 9.71 -27.44 18.57
C MET A 434 10.86 -26.75 19.28
N ASP A 435 10.53 -25.87 20.22
CA ASP A 435 11.50 -25.32 21.17
C ASP A 435 11.80 -26.29 22.33
N LYS A 436 12.71 -25.89 23.22
CA LYS A 436 13.14 -26.70 24.36
C LYS A 436 12.04 -26.94 25.39
N GLU A 437 11.01 -26.09 25.42
CA GLU A 437 9.81 -26.24 26.25
C GLU A 437 8.81 -27.24 25.65
N GLY A 438 9.02 -27.67 24.40
CA GLY A 438 8.14 -28.57 23.66
C GLY A 438 7.00 -27.83 22.93
N THR A 439 7.06 -26.50 22.86
CA THR A 439 6.12 -25.69 22.08
C THR A 439 6.44 -25.86 20.61
N VAL A 440 5.42 -26.12 19.79
CA VAL A 440 5.59 -26.12 18.33
C VAL A 440 5.71 -24.68 17.86
N GLN A 441 6.80 -24.37 17.15
CA GLN A 441 7.09 -23.07 16.56
C GLN A 441 6.70 -23.04 15.08
N GLU A 442 6.75 -24.19 14.40
CA GLU A 442 6.32 -24.35 13.01
C GLU A 442 5.67 -25.72 12.81
N LEU A 443 4.52 -25.73 12.14
CA LEU A 443 3.81 -26.92 11.69
C LEU A 443 3.82 -26.96 10.17
N SER A 444 4.33 -28.05 9.59
CA SER A 444 4.30 -28.29 8.15
C SER A 444 3.46 -29.52 7.81
N LEU A 445 2.52 -29.36 6.90
CA LEU A 445 1.55 -30.36 6.45
C LEU A 445 1.75 -30.66 4.97
N HIS A 446 1.75 -31.94 4.62
CA HIS A 446 2.05 -32.40 3.27
C HIS A 446 0.91 -33.25 2.73
N PHE A 447 0.17 -32.72 1.77
CA PHE A 447 -0.94 -33.38 1.11
C PHE A 447 -0.50 -33.96 -0.23
N HIS A 448 -1.15 -35.05 -0.65
CA HIS A 448 -0.96 -35.56 -1.99
C HIS A 448 -1.61 -34.60 -3.00
N SER A 449 -0.86 -34.23 -4.05
CA SER A 449 -1.36 -33.42 -5.16
C SER A 449 -1.25 -34.20 -6.47
N LEU A 450 -2.35 -34.24 -7.24
CA LEU A 450 -2.37 -34.89 -8.55
C LEU A 450 -1.62 -34.05 -9.60
N GLU A 451 -1.05 -34.69 -10.62
CA GLU A 451 -0.19 -34.02 -11.63
C GLU A 451 -0.86 -32.84 -12.36
N LEU A 452 -2.18 -32.91 -12.55
CA LEU A 452 -2.98 -31.89 -13.24
C LEU A 452 -3.79 -30.99 -12.30
N GLU A 453 -3.59 -31.12 -10.99
CA GLU A 453 -4.22 -30.24 -10.01
C GLU A 453 -3.65 -28.82 -10.14
N GLN A 454 -4.53 -27.83 -10.16
CA GLN A 454 -4.18 -26.42 -10.31
C GLN A 454 -4.67 -25.64 -9.09
N PHE A 455 -3.95 -24.59 -8.72
CA PHE A 455 -4.18 -23.84 -7.50
C PHE A 455 -4.37 -22.34 -7.78
N PHE A 456 -5.30 -21.71 -7.09
CA PHE A 456 -5.72 -20.32 -7.30
C PHE A 456 -6.05 -19.62 -5.97
N GLY A 457 -6.25 -18.30 -5.97
CA GLY A 457 -6.59 -17.53 -4.77
C GLY A 457 -5.36 -16.88 -4.12
N MET A 458 -5.09 -17.18 -2.84
CA MET A 458 -3.94 -16.71 -2.06
C MET A 458 -3.89 -15.19 -1.80
N GLY A 459 -5.03 -14.52 -1.89
CA GLY A 459 -5.17 -13.07 -1.79
C GLY A 459 -4.99 -12.36 -3.14
N GLU A 460 -4.60 -11.10 -3.09
CA GLU A 460 -4.22 -10.33 -4.27
C GLU A 460 -2.80 -10.75 -4.73
N ARG A 461 -2.65 -11.24 -5.96
CA ARG A 461 -1.36 -11.66 -6.54
C ARG A 461 -1.16 -11.09 -7.94
N TYR A 462 0.08 -10.76 -8.28
CA TYR A 462 0.39 -9.94 -9.46
C TYR A 462 1.07 -10.70 -10.60
N HIS A 463 1.74 -11.83 -10.32
CA HIS A 463 2.66 -12.49 -11.27
C HIS A 463 2.00 -13.60 -12.10
N THR A 464 1.08 -14.37 -11.52
CA THR A 464 0.34 -15.44 -12.20
C THR A 464 -1.01 -15.63 -11.50
N LEU A 465 -2.00 -16.19 -12.21
CA LEU A 465 -3.30 -16.56 -11.65
C LEU A 465 -3.32 -18.01 -11.15
N GLU A 466 -2.44 -18.88 -11.68
CA GLU A 466 -2.37 -20.32 -11.38
C GLU A 466 -1.00 -20.66 -10.78
N TYR A 467 -0.99 -21.34 -9.63
CA TYR A 467 0.18 -21.43 -8.74
C TYR A 467 0.93 -22.76 -8.75
N ARG A 468 0.51 -23.78 -9.50
CA ARG A 468 1.28 -25.04 -9.53
C ARG A 468 2.71 -24.79 -10.01
N GLY A 469 3.68 -25.25 -9.21
CA GLY A 469 5.11 -25.01 -9.43
C GLY A 469 5.64 -23.74 -8.77
N GLU A 470 4.81 -23.00 -8.04
CA GLU A 470 5.20 -21.82 -7.27
C GLU A 470 5.40 -22.13 -5.78
N ILE A 471 6.13 -21.23 -5.11
CA ILE A 471 6.18 -21.15 -3.65
C ILE A 471 5.72 -19.75 -3.25
N LEU A 472 4.65 -19.66 -2.49
CA LEU A 472 4.06 -18.41 -2.04
C LEU A 472 4.00 -18.37 -0.51
N ASP A 473 3.89 -17.16 0.03
CA ASP A 473 3.73 -16.92 1.45
C ASP A 473 2.60 -15.93 1.74
N CYS A 474 2.15 -15.92 2.99
CA CYS A 474 1.22 -14.95 3.50
C CYS A 474 1.92 -14.04 4.50
N TYR A 475 2.45 -12.94 3.97
CA TYR A 475 3.14 -11.89 4.68
C TYR A 475 2.79 -10.55 4.04
N VAL A 476 1.94 -9.77 4.69
CA VAL A 476 1.57 -8.41 4.23
C VAL A 476 2.85 -7.62 4.02
N TYR A 477 3.06 -7.02 2.85
CA TYR A 477 4.30 -6.31 2.54
C TYR A 477 4.11 -5.16 1.56
N ASN A 478 4.72 -4.01 1.86
CA ASN A 478 4.78 -2.88 0.94
C ASN A 478 5.89 -3.11 -0.09
N GLN A 479 5.54 -3.72 -1.22
CA GLN A 479 6.43 -3.83 -2.38
C GLN A 479 6.08 -2.73 -3.39
N TYR A 480 6.83 -1.63 -3.32
CA TYR A 480 6.63 -0.48 -4.20
C TYR A 480 6.98 -0.80 -5.66
N ARG A 481 5.94 -0.89 -6.51
CA ARG A 481 6.00 -1.32 -7.91
C ARG A 481 6.51 -2.75 -8.07
N ASP A 482 6.36 -3.29 -9.28
CA ASP A 482 6.99 -4.55 -9.70
C ASP A 482 6.82 -5.68 -8.65
N GLN A 483 5.58 -5.86 -8.17
CA GLN A 483 5.21 -6.63 -6.97
C GLN A 483 5.70 -8.08 -6.99
N GLY A 484 5.76 -8.70 -8.17
CA GLY A 484 6.14 -10.10 -8.33
C GLY A 484 5.23 -11.03 -7.51
N ALA A 485 5.85 -11.83 -6.64
CA ALA A 485 5.12 -12.73 -5.73
C ALA A 485 4.67 -12.08 -4.41
N ARG A 486 5.24 -10.91 -4.06
CA ARG A 486 4.88 -10.14 -2.87
C ARG A 486 3.55 -9.42 -3.08
N THR A 487 2.89 -9.06 -1.99
CA THR A 487 1.57 -8.40 -2.05
C THR A 487 1.26 -7.63 -0.78
N TYR A 488 0.44 -6.61 -0.91
CA TYR A 488 -0.15 -5.87 0.20
C TYR A 488 -1.24 -6.69 0.92
N MET A 489 -1.85 -7.66 0.23
CA MET A 489 -3.02 -8.38 0.72
C MET A 489 -2.99 -9.88 0.43
N PRO A 490 -2.09 -10.65 1.10
CA PRO A 490 -2.13 -12.09 1.04
C PRO A 490 -3.28 -12.64 1.88
N ILE A 491 -3.86 -13.77 1.46
CA ILE A 491 -4.86 -14.51 2.23
C ILE A 491 -4.42 -15.97 2.29
N PRO A 492 -4.37 -16.64 3.46
CA PRO A 492 -4.01 -18.05 3.63
C PRO A 492 -5.13 -19.00 3.17
N PHE A 493 -5.68 -18.73 1.98
CA PHE A 493 -6.78 -19.46 1.36
C PHE A 493 -6.48 -19.72 -0.10
N PHE A 494 -6.58 -20.97 -0.54
CA PHE A 494 -6.50 -21.32 -1.95
C PHE A 494 -7.67 -22.21 -2.38
N ILE A 495 -7.89 -22.23 -3.69
CA ILE A 495 -8.87 -23.06 -4.39
C ILE A 495 -8.11 -24.05 -5.27
N SER A 496 -8.51 -25.30 -5.24
CA SER A 496 -8.03 -26.36 -6.13
C SER A 496 -9.00 -26.61 -7.28
N SER A 497 -8.47 -26.93 -8.45
CA SER A 497 -9.26 -27.42 -9.59
C SER A 497 -9.95 -28.77 -9.32
N LEU A 498 -9.63 -29.45 -8.22
CA LEU A 498 -10.29 -30.67 -7.74
C LEU A 498 -11.51 -30.39 -6.86
N GLU A 499 -12.13 -29.22 -6.98
CA GLU A 499 -13.40 -28.85 -6.33
C GLU A 499 -13.33 -28.82 -4.79
N TYR A 500 -12.19 -28.37 -4.27
CA TYR A 500 -12.03 -28.03 -2.86
C TYR A 500 -11.27 -26.72 -2.67
N GLY A 501 -11.42 -26.12 -1.49
CA GLY A 501 -10.57 -25.03 -1.01
C GLY A 501 -10.05 -25.34 0.39
N LEU A 502 -8.94 -24.72 0.76
CA LEU A 502 -8.35 -24.82 2.09
C LEU A 502 -8.02 -23.42 2.59
N HIS A 503 -8.61 -23.04 3.72
CA HIS A 503 -8.26 -21.86 4.50
C HIS A 503 -7.50 -22.32 5.76
N VAL A 504 -6.32 -21.75 5.98
CA VAL A 504 -5.59 -21.88 7.25
C VAL A 504 -5.93 -20.66 8.10
N ASP A 505 -6.77 -20.86 9.11
CA ASP A 505 -7.25 -19.78 9.98
C ASP A 505 -6.17 -19.42 11.02
N THR A 506 -5.26 -18.55 10.59
CA THR A 506 -4.18 -18.02 11.42
C THR A 506 -3.73 -16.65 10.93
N SER A 507 -3.39 -15.79 11.87
CA SER A 507 -2.76 -14.48 11.62
C SER A 507 -1.25 -14.56 11.43
N THR A 508 -0.64 -15.69 11.78
CA THR A 508 0.81 -15.89 11.69
C THR A 508 1.28 -16.11 10.25
N TYR A 509 2.61 -16.01 10.05
CA TYR A 509 3.23 -16.30 8.77
C TYR A 509 2.91 -17.73 8.29
N THR A 510 2.46 -17.86 7.05
CA THR A 510 2.27 -19.16 6.38
C THR A 510 3.00 -19.20 5.04
N ARG A 511 3.40 -20.39 4.62
CA ARG A 511 4.10 -20.64 3.35
C ARG A 511 3.55 -21.89 2.66
N TYR A 512 3.39 -21.81 1.35
CA TYR A 512 2.78 -22.84 0.52
C TYR A 512 3.75 -23.22 -0.59
N ASP A 513 4.03 -24.52 -0.72
CA ASP A 513 4.75 -25.10 -1.86
C ASP A 513 3.73 -25.88 -2.70
N PHE A 514 3.34 -25.30 -3.84
CA PHE A 514 2.34 -25.85 -4.75
C PHE A 514 2.96 -26.86 -5.72
N ALA A 515 3.54 -27.93 -5.19
CA ALA A 515 4.19 -28.99 -5.95
C ALA A 515 5.42 -28.53 -6.77
N ARG A 516 6.17 -27.54 -6.27
CA ARG A 516 7.44 -27.08 -6.83
C ARG A 516 8.59 -27.99 -6.41
N THR A 517 8.73 -28.26 -5.11
CA THR A 517 9.85 -29.06 -4.58
C THR A 517 9.67 -30.55 -4.88
N GLU A 518 8.49 -31.11 -4.56
CA GLU A 518 8.10 -32.47 -4.93
C GLU A 518 6.80 -32.40 -5.76
N LYS A 519 6.84 -32.94 -6.98
CA LYS A 519 5.80 -32.71 -8.01
C LYS A 519 4.41 -33.26 -7.68
N ASP A 520 4.31 -34.12 -6.67
CA ASP A 520 3.09 -34.80 -6.23
C ASP A 520 2.68 -34.43 -4.80
N VAL A 521 3.24 -33.33 -4.26
CA VAL A 521 3.03 -32.86 -2.89
C VAL A 521 2.65 -31.38 -2.85
N LEU A 522 1.54 -31.08 -2.18
CA LEU A 522 1.24 -29.74 -1.69
C LEU A 522 1.77 -29.62 -0.27
N SER A 523 2.62 -28.63 0.01
CA SER A 523 3.14 -28.39 1.36
C SER A 523 2.61 -27.08 1.92
N VAL A 524 2.15 -27.10 3.17
CA VAL A 524 1.65 -25.92 3.91
C VAL A 524 2.42 -25.82 5.22
N SER A 525 3.21 -24.77 5.38
CA SER A 525 3.97 -24.45 6.59
C SER A 525 3.31 -23.29 7.33
N ILE A 526 3.17 -23.42 8.64
CA ILE A 526 2.41 -22.52 9.51
C ILE A 526 3.31 -22.15 10.69
N GLY A 527 3.55 -20.86 10.91
CA GLY A 527 4.15 -20.38 12.16
C GLY A 527 3.16 -20.57 13.30
N MET A 528 3.60 -21.10 14.43
CA MET A 528 2.72 -21.47 15.55
C MET A 528 3.06 -20.63 16.78
N LEU A 529 2.03 -20.13 17.46
CA LEU A 529 2.16 -19.55 18.79
C LEU A 529 2.00 -20.62 19.85
N LYS A 530 2.46 -20.29 21.06
CA LYS A 530 2.30 -21.16 22.21
C LYS A 530 0.83 -21.43 22.49
N ASP A 531 0.50 -22.71 22.68
CA ASP A 531 -0.85 -23.21 22.99
C ASP A 531 -1.91 -22.85 21.91
N GLN A 532 -1.48 -22.45 20.71
CA GLN A 532 -2.37 -22.09 19.60
C GLN A 532 -2.99 -23.33 18.97
N GLU A 533 -4.31 -23.31 18.82
CA GLU A 533 -5.01 -24.19 17.90
C GLU A 533 -5.13 -23.48 16.55
N VAL A 534 -4.74 -24.16 15.46
CA VAL A 534 -4.88 -23.62 14.10
C VAL A 534 -5.90 -24.45 13.34
N PRO A 535 -7.11 -23.91 13.10
CA PRO A 535 -8.09 -24.56 12.24
C PRO A 535 -7.67 -24.53 10.77
N LEU A 536 -7.76 -25.69 10.13
CA LEU A 536 -7.71 -25.86 8.69
C LEU A 536 -9.12 -26.14 8.22
N GLN A 537 -9.75 -25.14 7.63
CA GLN A 537 -11.11 -25.22 7.14
C GLN A 537 -11.10 -25.65 5.66
N PHE A 538 -11.72 -26.79 5.38
CA PHE A 538 -11.91 -27.27 4.02
C PHE A 538 -13.29 -26.88 3.50
N TYR A 539 -13.30 -26.48 2.23
CA TYR A 539 -14.51 -26.18 1.46
C TYR A 539 -14.60 -27.15 0.30
N THR A 540 -15.80 -27.53 -0.12
CA THR A 540 -15.99 -28.42 -1.26
C THR A 540 -17.10 -27.93 -2.17
N GLY A 541 -17.01 -28.26 -3.45
CA GLY A 541 -17.96 -27.85 -4.48
C GLY A 541 -17.23 -27.12 -5.60
N SER A 542 -17.98 -26.55 -6.51
CA SER A 542 -17.40 -25.74 -7.59
C SER A 542 -16.54 -24.60 -7.01
N PRO A 543 -15.51 -24.12 -7.73
CA PRO A 543 -14.69 -22.99 -7.29
C PRO A 543 -15.50 -21.76 -6.83
N LYS A 544 -16.64 -21.48 -7.46
CA LYS A 544 -17.55 -20.39 -7.05
C LYS A 544 -18.20 -20.66 -5.69
N GLU A 545 -18.68 -21.87 -5.44
CA GLU A 545 -19.25 -22.26 -4.15
C GLU A 545 -18.19 -22.26 -3.04
N VAL A 546 -16.93 -22.61 -3.37
CA VAL A 546 -15.81 -22.55 -2.44
C VAL A 546 -15.51 -21.12 -1.99
N VAL A 547 -15.45 -20.14 -2.92
CA VAL A 547 -15.30 -18.71 -2.56
C VAL A 547 -16.47 -18.21 -1.71
N SER A 548 -17.69 -18.59 -2.09
CA SER A 548 -18.91 -18.22 -1.36
C SER A 548 -18.91 -18.76 0.07
N GLN A 549 -18.54 -20.02 0.27
CA GLN A 549 -18.44 -20.61 1.61
C GLN A 549 -17.34 -19.94 2.45
N PHE A 550 -16.16 -19.70 1.86
CA PHE A 550 -15.05 -19.02 2.54
C PHE A 550 -15.42 -17.61 3.03
N THR A 551 -16.11 -16.83 2.19
CA THR A 551 -16.52 -15.48 2.57
C THR A 551 -17.70 -15.47 3.55
N GLN A 552 -18.60 -16.45 3.49
CA GLN A 552 -19.63 -16.61 4.52
C GLN A 552 -19.04 -16.97 5.90
N GLU A 553 -17.92 -17.71 5.93
CA GLU A 553 -17.20 -18.07 7.14
C GLU A 553 -16.43 -16.88 7.73
N THR A 554 -15.64 -16.19 6.90
CA THR A 554 -14.72 -15.11 7.32
C THR A 554 -15.37 -13.73 7.45
N GLY A 555 -16.62 -13.61 6.99
CA GLY A 555 -17.47 -12.43 7.10
C GLY A 555 -17.89 -11.89 5.72
N PRO A 556 -19.17 -11.48 5.56
CA PRO A 556 -19.68 -11.00 4.28
C PRO A 556 -18.92 -9.74 3.84
N ALA A 557 -18.80 -9.57 2.52
CA ALA A 557 -18.22 -8.35 1.98
C ALA A 557 -19.15 -7.16 2.25
N GLU A 558 -18.57 -6.04 2.65
CA GLU A 558 -19.34 -4.83 2.92
C GLU A 558 -19.83 -4.21 1.61
N MET A 559 -21.09 -3.76 1.60
CA MET A 559 -21.66 -3.10 0.43
C MET A 559 -21.19 -1.65 0.36
N LEU A 560 -20.75 -1.21 -0.81
CA LEU A 560 -20.40 0.18 -1.05
C LEU A 560 -21.63 1.09 -1.12
N PRO A 561 -21.51 2.36 -0.68
CA PRO A 561 -22.45 3.40 -1.07
C PRO A 561 -22.54 3.51 -2.59
N VAL A 562 -23.71 3.82 -3.14
CA VAL A 562 -23.96 3.79 -4.59
C VAL A 562 -23.01 4.73 -5.36
N TRP A 563 -22.70 5.90 -4.79
CA TRP A 563 -21.79 6.88 -5.38
C TRP A 563 -20.37 6.33 -5.59
N ALA A 564 -19.93 5.34 -4.80
CA ALA A 564 -18.61 4.74 -4.94
C ALA A 564 -18.48 3.85 -6.19
N PHE A 565 -19.60 3.45 -6.83
CA PHE A 565 -19.57 2.69 -8.08
C PHE A 565 -19.43 3.55 -9.34
N GLY A 566 -19.41 4.89 -9.25
CA GLY A 566 -19.08 5.73 -10.41
C GLY A 566 -17.58 5.82 -10.67
N PRO A 567 -17.13 6.69 -11.60
CA PRO A 567 -15.72 7.02 -11.84
C PRO A 567 -15.13 7.92 -10.75
N TRP A 568 -13.89 7.64 -10.36
CA TRP A 568 -13.17 8.36 -9.32
C TRP A 568 -12.06 9.23 -9.89
N MET A 569 -11.86 10.38 -9.27
CA MET A 569 -10.84 11.34 -9.60
C MET A 569 -9.82 11.41 -8.47
N SER A 570 -8.55 11.20 -8.77
CA SER A 570 -7.46 11.37 -7.81
C SER A 570 -6.18 11.90 -8.47
N SER A 571 -5.42 12.70 -7.74
CA SER A 571 -4.03 13.04 -8.03
C SER A 571 -3.38 13.60 -6.77
N ASN A 572 -2.16 13.16 -6.46
CA ASN A 572 -1.37 13.77 -5.39
C ASN A 572 -1.01 15.23 -5.70
N ASN A 573 -1.11 15.67 -6.97
CA ASN A 573 -0.80 17.04 -7.39
C ASN A 573 -1.85 18.08 -6.96
N TRP A 574 -3.04 17.65 -6.53
CA TRP A 574 -4.13 18.54 -6.16
C TRP A 574 -3.98 18.97 -4.71
N ASP A 575 -3.35 20.12 -4.52
CA ASP A 575 -2.79 20.55 -3.23
C ASP A 575 -3.33 21.90 -2.75
N ARG A 576 -4.39 22.41 -3.40
CA ARG A 576 -5.10 23.65 -3.07
C ARG A 576 -6.51 23.71 -3.66
N ASP A 577 -7.37 24.52 -3.06
CA ASP A 577 -8.79 24.71 -3.44
C ASP A 577 -8.95 25.10 -4.92
N GLU A 578 -8.17 26.07 -5.42
CA GLU A 578 -8.26 26.55 -6.79
C GLU A 578 -8.04 25.43 -7.83
N VAL A 579 -7.04 24.58 -7.61
CA VAL A 579 -6.72 23.45 -8.50
C VAL A 579 -7.86 22.43 -8.49
N VAL A 580 -8.42 22.12 -7.31
CA VAL A 580 -9.55 21.20 -7.18
C VAL A 580 -10.76 21.73 -7.94
N ARG A 581 -11.13 23.00 -7.74
CA ARG A 581 -12.24 23.62 -8.47
C ARG A 581 -12.02 23.65 -9.98
N GLU A 582 -10.78 23.87 -10.42
CA GLU A 582 -10.43 23.79 -11.84
C GLU A 582 -10.65 22.38 -12.40
N GLN A 583 -10.22 21.33 -11.68
CA GLN A 583 -10.43 19.94 -12.13
C GLN A 583 -11.91 19.59 -12.20
N ILE A 584 -12.72 20.00 -11.22
CA ILE A 584 -14.18 19.81 -11.21
C ILE A 584 -14.83 20.52 -12.39
N LYS A 585 -14.41 21.76 -12.66
CA LYS A 585 -14.89 22.52 -13.83
C LYS A 585 -14.57 21.80 -15.14
N ARG A 586 -13.33 21.33 -15.31
CA ARG A 586 -12.91 20.58 -16.52
C ARG A 586 -13.71 19.29 -16.69
N THR A 587 -13.90 18.52 -15.63
CA THR A 587 -14.76 17.31 -15.61
C THR A 587 -16.17 17.61 -16.09
N THR A 588 -16.76 18.68 -15.57
CA THR A 588 -18.12 19.13 -15.91
C THR A 588 -18.21 19.57 -17.38
N ASP A 589 -17.31 20.45 -17.81
CA ASP A 589 -17.28 20.98 -19.19
C ASP A 589 -17.10 19.86 -20.23
N LEU A 590 -16.29 18.86 -19.89
CA LEU A 590 -16.00 17.72 -20.77
C LEU A 590 -17.06 16.62 -20.72
N LYS A 591 -18.07 16.73 -19.83
CA LYS A 591 -19.13 15.72 -19.60
C LYS A 591 -18.56 14.37 -19.15
N ILE A 592 -17.62 14.41 -18.22
CA ILE A 592 -17.09 13.23 -17.53
C ILE A 592 -17.90 13.05 -16.23
N PRO A 593 -18.60 11.93 -16.05
CA PRO A 593 -19.56 11.78 -14.95
C PRO A 593 -18.91 11.21 -13.68
N SER A 594 -17.89 11.86 -13.13
CA SER A 594 -17.23 11.41 -11.89
C SER A 594 -18.14 11.53 -10.67
N THR A 595 -17.98 10.64 -9.70
CA THR A 595 -18.80 10.58 -8.45
C THR A 595 -17.96 10.58 -7.17
N VAL A 596 -16.64 10.41 -7.27
CA VAL A 596 -15.73 10.45 -6.10
C VAL A 596 -14.54 11.35 -6.39
N PHE A 597 -14.20 12.17 -5.40
CA PHE A 597 -12.99 12.97 -5.39
C PHE A 597 -12.09 12.49 -4.24
N VAL A 598 -10.85 12.12 -4.56
CA VAL A 598 -9.84 11.74 -3.57
C VAL A 598 -8.85 12.90 -3.44
N LEU A 599 -8.58 13.31 -2.21
CA LEU A 599 -7.59 14.36 -1.94
C LEU A 599 -6.51 13.84 -0.98
N GLU A 600 -5.27 13.80 -1.48
CA GLU A 600 -4.14 13.30 -0.71
C GLU A 600 -3.31 14.41 -0.08
N GLN A 601 -2.82 15.35 -0.88
CA GLN A 601 -1.98 16.46 -0.43
C GLN A 601 -2.81 17.60 0.20
N TRP A 602 -3.72 17.25 1.11
CA TRP A 602 -4.65 18.17 1.78
C TRP A 602 -4.09 18.75 3.08
N SER A 603 -3.21 18.00 3.74
CA SER A 603 -2.84 18.22 5.14
C SER A 603 -1.62 19.15 5.30
N ASP A 604 -1.26 19.44 6.55
CA ASP A 604 0.00 20.08 6.94
C ASP A 604 1.25 19.17 6.77
N GLU A 605 1.07 17.97 6.22
CA GLU A 605 2.11 16.95 5.96
C GLU A 605 2.89 16.51 7.20
N THR A 606 2.30 16.75 8.39
CA THR A 606 2.93 16.55 9.69
C THR A 606 1.99 15.83 10.66
N THR A 607 0.81 16.39 10.90
CA THR A 607 -0.21 15.82 11.79
C THR A 607 -1.17 14.90 11.04
N TYR A 608 -1.35 15.13 9.74
CA TYR A 608 -2.31 14.43 8.87
C TYR A 608 -3.77 14.52 9.32
N TYR A 609 -4.12 15.48 10.18
CA TYR A 609 -5.51 15.80 10.51
C TYR A 609 -5.84 17.29 10.39
N ILE A 610 -4.84 18.14 10.11
CA ILE A 610 -5.01 19.59 9.94
C ILE A 610 -4.77 19.95 8.47
N PHE A 611 -5.66 20.74 7.88
CA PHE A 611 -5.46 21.27 6.52
C PHE A 611 -4.22 22.17 6.46
N ASN A 612 -3.52 22.13 5.32
CA ASN A 612 -2.34 22.96 5.10
C ASN A 612 -2.64 24.47 5.27
N ASP A 613 -1.65 25.24 5.72
CA ASP A 613 -1.72 26.68 6.03
C ASP A 613 -2.76 27.11 7.09
N ALA A 614 -3.51 26.20 7.72
CA ALA A 614 -4.43 26.54 8.78
C ALA A 614 -3.69 27.17 9.99
N ILE A 615 -4.28 28.23 10.54
CA ILE A 615 -3.76 28.94 11.71
C ILE A 615 -4.64 28.58 12.91
N TYR A 616 -4.01 28.18 14.02
CA TYR A 616 -4.69 27.74 15.23
C TYR A 616 -3.78 27.91 16.44
N GLU A 617 -4.40 27.94 17.63
CA GLU A 617 -3.67 27.82 18.89
C GLU A 617 -3.45 26.33 19.19
N PRO A 618 -2.20 25.87 19.39
CA PRO A 618 -1.94 24.48 19.74
C PRO A 618 -2.67 24.07 21.02
N THR A 619 -3.17 22.83 21.03
CA THR A 619 -3.75 22.18 22.21
C THR A 619 -2.66 21.58 23.09
N ASP A 620 -3.04 21.02 24.24
CA ASP A 620 -2.13 20.32 25.17
C ASP A 620 -1.74 18.89 24.72
N GLY A 621 -2.11 18.49 23.51
CA GLY A 621 -1.94 17.12 23.00
C GLY A 621 -3.14 16.21 23.30
N GLU A 622 -3.85 16.39 24.41
CA GLU A 622 -5.09 15.68 24.74
C GLU A 622 -6.29 16.22 23.95
N GLY A 623 -6.32 17.55 23.80
CA GLY A 623 -7.36 18.29 23.14
C GLY A 623 -7.53 17.96 21.65
N ALA A 624 -8.70 18.30 21.13
CA ALA A 624 -8.98 18.31 19.71
C ALA A 624 -9.70 19.61 19.36
N LEU A 625 -9.36 20.18 18.21
CA LEU A 625 -9.96 21.39 17.69
C LEU A 625 -11.18 21.07 16.82
N LYS A 626 -12.14 21.97 16.82
CA LYS A 626 -13.28 21.99 15.90
C LYS A 626 -12.94 22.83 14.68
N TYR A 627 -13.78 22.75 13.64
CA TYR A 627 -13.59 23.53 12.43
C TYR A 627 -13.49 25.05 12.73
N GLU A 628 -14.31 25.56 13.65
CA GLU A 628 -14.35 26.99 14.02
C GLU A 628 -13.13 27.47 14.81
N ASP A 629 -12.31 26.56 15.35
CA ASP A 629 -11.07 26.90 16.06
C ASP A 629 -9.91 27.17 15.09
N TYR A 630 -10.05 26.78 13.82
CA TYR A 630 -9.08 27.06 12.76
C TYR A 630 -9.43 28.36 12.03
N VAL A 631 -8.40 29.15 11.74
CA VAL A 631 -8.47 30.26 10.78
C VAL A 631 -7.83 29.80 9.48
N PHE A 632 -8.64 29.76 8.42
CA PHE A 632 -8.22 29.45 7.07
C PHE A 632 -7.94 30.75 6.31
N PRO A 633 -6.67 31.13 6.08
CA PRO A 633 -6.36 32.41 5.44
C PRO A 633 -6.73 32.39 3.95
N GLU A 634 -7.22 33.52 3.43
CA GLU A 634 -7.59 33.68 2.00
C GLU A 634 -6.41 33.41 1.04
N TRP A 635 -5.17 33.69 1.47
CA TRP A 635 -3.96 33.42 0.70
C TRP A 635 -3.48 31.97 0.79
N GLY A 636 -4.02 31.18 1.73
CA GLY A 636 -3.60 29.81 1.98
C GLY A 636 -4.12 28.85 0.92
N ARG A 637 -3.60 27.63 0.93
CA ARG A 637 -4.02 26.56 0.01
C ARG A 637 -5.48 26.17 0.15
N TRP A 638 -6.02 26.27 1.37
CA TRP A 638 -7.38 25.86 1.70
C TRP A 638 -8.12 26.98 2.43
N PRO A 639 -8.58 28.03 1.73
CA PRO A 639 -9.21 29.20 2.35
C PRO A 639 -10.61 28.91 2.92
N ASP A 640 -11.31 27.89 2.40
CA ASP A 640 -12.61 27.44 2.90
C ASP A 640 -12.81 25.94 2.64
N PRO A 641 -12.21 25.04 3.46
CA PRO A 641 -12.36 23.60 3.27
C PRO A 641 -13.82 23.13 3.29
N LYS A 642 -14.67 23.74 4.12
CA LYS A 642 -16.09 23.39 4.21
C LYS A 642 -16.84 23.78 2.94
N GLY A 643 -16.59 24.98 2.41
CA GLY A 643 -17.13 25.42 1.12
C GLY A 643 -16.58 24.62 -0.06
N LEU A 644 -15.36 24.08 0.02
CA LEU A 644 -14.82 23.16 -0.98
C LEU A 644 -15.58 21.81 -0.97
N VAL A 645 -15.79 21.21 0.20
CA VAL A 645 -16.59 19.97 0.34
C VAL A 645 -17.99 20.21 -0.21
N GLN A 646 -18.66 21.29 0.20
CA GLN A 646 -19.98 21.64 -0.34
C GLN A 646 -19.96 21.76 -1.87
N HIS A 647 -18.94 22.39 -2.45
CA HIS A 647 -18.82 22.52 -3.90
C HIS A 647 -18.64 21.19 -4.62
N ILE A 648 -17.86 20.26 -4.05
CA ILE A 648 -17.71 18.89 -4.55
C ILE A 648 -19.07 18.18 -4.56
N ASN A 649 -19.83 18.28 -3.46
CA ASN A 649 -21.15 17.67 -3.31
C ASN A 649 -22.19 18.28 -4.26
N GLU A 650 -22.17 19.60 -4.47
CA GLU A 650 -23.03 20.29 -5.46
C GLU A 650 -22.76 19.84 -6.90
N HIS A 651 -21.57 19.31 -7.19
CA HIS A 651 -21.21 18.72 -8.48
C HIS A 651 -21.41 17.20 -8.52
N GLY A 652 -22.15 16.63 -7.57
CA GLY A 652 -22.54 15.21 -7.56
C GLY A 652 -21.41 14.24 -7.21
N MET A 653 -20.39 14.71 -6.48
CA MET A 653 -19.27 13.90 -6.02
C MET A 653 -19.20 13.87 -4.49
N GLU A 654 -18.60 12.82 -3.94
CA GLU A 654 -18.26 12.75 -2.51
C GLU A 654 -16.74 12.82 -2.32
N LEU A 655 -16.29 13.53 -1.28
CA LEU A 655 -14.86 13.69 -0.95
C LEU A 655 -14.39 12.62 0.04
N ILE A 656 -13.27 11.97 -0.27
CA ILE A 656 -12.50 11.17 0.69
C ILE A 656 -11.08 11.73 0.86
N LEU A 657 -10.55 11.66 2.07
CA LEU A 657 -9.24 12.21 2.43
C LEU A 657 -8.21 11.11 2.72
N TRP A 658 -6.97 11.27 2.24
CA TRP A 658 -5.87 10.36 2.56
C TRP A 658 -5.52 10.37 4.04
N GLN A 659 -5.18 9.19 4.60
CA GLN A 659 -4.76 8.97 5.98
C GLN A 659 -3.67 7.91 6.08
N ILE A 660 -2.92 7.95 7.18
CA ILE A 660 -1.87 7.01 7.57
C ILE A 660 -1.93 6.75 9.08
N PRO A 661 -1.66 5.54 9.59
CA PRO A 661 -1.75 5.24 11.02
C PRO A 661 -0.49 5.61 11.82
N ILE A 662 0.19 6.72 11.47
CA ILE A 662 1.52 7.06 11.99
C ILE A 662 1.54 8.46 12.64
N MET A 663 2.25 8.56 13.76
CA MET A 663 2.76 9.82 14.30
C MET A 663 4.18 10.07 13.76
N LYS A 664 4.26 10.90 12.70
CA LYS A 664 5.45 11.09 11.86
C LYS A 664 6.66 11.64 12.61
N TYR A 665 7.81 11.00 12.47
CA TYR A 665 9.09 11.58 12.91
C TYR A 665 9.57 12.64 11.91
N LEU A 666 9.94 13.83 12.41
CA LEU A 666 10.28 14.99 11.57
C LEU A 666 11.78 15.22 11.39
N ASN A 667 12.60 14.17 11.49
CA ASN A 667 14.06 14.28 11.37
C ASN A 667 14.64 15.34 12.33
N ARG A 668 14.26 15.24 13.62
CA ARG A 668 14.66 16.15 14.72
C ARG A 668 14.18 17.59 14.60
N ARG A 669 13.23 17.88 13.71
CA ARG A 669 12.55 19.19 13.63
C ARG A 669 11.37 19.26 14.58
N PHE A 670 11.01 20.49 14.93
CA PHE A 670 9.90 20.79 15.83
C PHE A 670 8.64 21.15 15.05
N HIS A 671 7.49 20.69 15.52
CA HIS A 671 6.18 21.17 15.09
C HIS A 671 5.23 21.24 16.30
N PRO A 672 4.72 22.42 16.69
CA PRO A 672 4.11 22.63 18.00
C PRO A 672 3.03 21.61 18.38
N GLN A 673 2.06 21.40 17.50
CA GLN A 673 0.96 20.48 17.79
C GLN A 673 1.38 19.01 17.73
N LYS A 674 2.29 18.66 16.81
CA LYS A 674 2.72 17.27 16.61
C LYS A 674 3.65 16.82 17.74
N ASP A 675 4.49 17.71 18.25
CA ASP A 675 5.35 17.44 19.40
C ASP A 675 4.50 17.27 20.67
N LEU A 676 3.44 18.07 20.85
CA LEU A 676 2.49 17.91 21.96
C LEU A 676 1.66 16.62 21.84
N ASP A 677 1.24 16.25 20.64
CA ASP A 677 0.55 14.98 20.39
C ASP A 677 1.47 13.77 20.64
N GLU A 678 2.74 13.84 20.22
CA GLU A 678 3.74 12.78 20.49
C GLU A 678 4.05 12.69 21.99
N ASP A 679 4.27 13.81 22.68
CA ASP A 679 4.48 13.84 24.14
C ASP A 679 3.29 13.20 24.88
N PHE A 680 2.05 13.50 24.46
CA PHE A 680 0.85 12.91 25.02
C PHE A 680 0.74 11.41 24.72
N MET A 681 0.99 11.00 23.47
CA MET A 681 1.01 9.59 23.05
C MET A 681 2.02 8.78 23.87
N LEU A 682 3.21 9.34 24.11
CA LEU A 682 4.26 8.73 24.92
C LEU A 682 3.88 8.64 26.39
N LYS A 683 3.33 9.72 26.96
CA LYS A 683 2.90 9.78 28.36
C LYS A 683 1.78 8.78 28.67
N GLU A 684 0.76 8.72 27.82
CA GLU A 684 -0.41 7.85 28.01
C GLU A 684 -0.21 6.43 27.47
N LYS A 685 0.95 6.16 26.85
CA LYS A 685 1.32 4.86 26.27
C LYS A 685 0.31 4.39 25.21
N TYR A 686 -0.02 5.29 24.29
CA TYR A 686 -0.91 5.04 23.14
C TYR A 686 -0.16 4.47 21.92
N PHE A 687 1.11 4.14 22.09
CA PHE A 687 1.97 3.51 21.11
C PHE A 687 2.02 1.99 21.29
N ILE A 688 2.35 1.28 20.20
CA ILE A 688 2.74 -0.13 20.24
C ILE A 688 4.08 -0.25 20.97
N LYS A 689 4.24 -1.24 21.85
CA LYS A 689 5.49 -1.44 22.58
C LYS A 689 6.44 -2.32 21.79
N ASP A 690 7.73 -2.03 21.88
CA ASP A 690 8.75 -3.00 21.52
C ASP A 690 8.82 -4.14 22.54
N GLY A 691 9.61 -5.17 22.24
CA GLY A 691 9.82 -6.32 23.12
C GLY A 691 10.42 -5.98 24.49
N GLU A 692 10.83 -4.73 24.73
CA GLU A 692 11.42 -4.22 25.97
C GLU A 692 10.50 -3.25 26.73
N ASN A 693 9.23 -3.11 26.31
CA ASN A 693 8.23 -2.16 26.84
C ASN A 693 8.52 -0.67 26.54
N LEU A 694 9.40 -0.37 25.59
CA LEU A 694 9.63 0.98 25.08
C LEU A 694 8.74 1.23 23.84
N PRO A 695 8.64 2.47 23.33
CA PRO A 695 7.86 2.75 22.12
C PRO A 695 8.43 2.09 20.86
N TYR A 696 7.61 1.31 20.16
CA TYR A 696 7.92 0.82 18.83
C TYR A 696 7.99 1.97 17.83
N ARG A 697 9.12 2.06 17.13
CA ARG A 697 9.33 2.99 16.01
C ARG A 697 9.59 2.18 14.75
N MET A 698 9.09 2.69 13.63
CA MET A 698 9.31 2.09 12.31
C MET A 698 10.80 1.84 12.05
N PRO A 699 11.27 0.58 11.98
CA PRO A 699 12.70 0.28 11.92
C PRO A 699 13.30 0.57 10.54
N GLU A 700 12.49 0.54 9.50
CA GLU A 700 12.91 0.75 8.11
C GLU A 700 11.74 1.19 7.22
N GLY A 701 12.06 1.51 5.96
CA GLY A 701 11.07 1.81 4.93
C GLY A 701 10.40 3.18 5.09
N TRP A 702 9.19 3.28 4.57
CA TRP A 702 8.39 4.51 4.61
C TRP A 702 8.05 4.89 6.05
N PHE A 703 8.18 6.18 6.39
CA PHE A 703 7.99 6.71 7.75
C PHE A 703 8.93 6.13 8.84
N LYS A 704 10.16 5.75 8.48
CA LYS A 704 11.18 5.32 9.44
C LYS A 704 11.28 6.25 10.69
N GLU A 705 11.54 5.66 11.86
CA GLU A 705 11.59 6.29 13.18
C GLU A 705 10.26 6.85 13.71
N SER A 706 9.18 6.81 12.94
CA SER A 706 7.86 7.29 13.38
C SER A 706 7.19 6.30 14.33
N LEU A 707 6.30 6.79 15.20
CA LEU A 707 5.51 5.92 16.09
C LEU A 707 4.28 5.41 15.33
N LEU A 708 4.01 4.12 15.46
CA LEU A 708 2.84 3.47 14.88
C LEU A 708 1.68 3.46 15.90
N MET A 709 0.48 3.77 15.44
CA MET A 709 -0.72 3.85 16.27
C MET A 709 -1.21 2.47 16.71
N ASP A 710 -1.54 2.30 17.99
CA ASP A 710 -2.16 1.06 18.50
C ASP A 710 -3.71 1.17 18.50
N PHE A 711 -4.37 0.62 17.46
CA PHE A 711 -5.83 0.61 17.37
C PHE A 711 -6.51 -0.43 18.28
N SER A 712 -5.77 -1.38 18.85
CA SER A 712 -6.30 -2.29 19.87
C SER A 712 -6.54 -1.56 21.20
N ASN A 713 -5.86 -0.44 21.41
CA ASN A 713 -6.10 0.46 22.54
C ASN A 713 -7.26 1.41 22.24
N LYS A 714 -8.46 1.08 22.73
CA LYS A 714 -9.68 1.87 22.52
C LYS A 714 -9.55 3.34 22.92
N LYS A 715 -8.86 3.66 24.02
CA LYS A 715 -8.66 5.06 24.45
C LYS A 715 -7.74 5.81 23.50
N ALA A 716 -6.71 5.13 23.00
CA ALA A 716 -5.82 5.68 21.99
C ALA A 716 -6.61 5.95 20.69
N ALA A 717 -7.40 4.99 20.22
CA ALA A 717 -8.24 5.16 19.03
C ALA A 717 -9.24 6.32 19.20
N GLU A 718 -9.93 6.43 20.35
CA GLU A 718 -10.81 7.56 20.66
C GLU A 718 -10.08 8.91 20.61
N TRP A 719 -8.90 9.01 21.22
CA TRP A 719 -8.06 10.21 21.18
C TRP A 719 -7.64 10.56 19.75
N TRP A 720 -7.25 9.55 18.97
CA TRP A 720 -6.88 9.71 17.58
C TRP A 720 -8.03 10.24 16.73
N PHE A 721 -9.21 9.62 16.80
CA PHE A 721 -10.38 10.02 16.01
C PHE A 721 -11.01 11.34 16.45
N LYS A 722 -10.93 11.69 17.74
CA LYS A 722 -11.38 13.00 18.22
C LYS A 722 -10.74 14.16 17.45
N LYS A 723 -9.47 14.02 17.04
CA LYS A 723 -8.75 15.02 16.24
C LYS A 723 -9.19 15.07 14.76
N ARG A 724 -9.81 14.00 14.26
CA ARG A 724 -10.32 13.90 12.87
C ARG A 724 -11.82 14.17 12.77
N GLN A 725 -12.55 14.26 13.90
CA GLN A 725 -14.00 14.42 13.95
C GLN A 725 -14.50 15.58 13.08
N TYR A 726 -13.81 16.73 13.14
CA TYR A 726 -14.24 17.92 12.40
C TYR A 726 -14.20 17.73 10.87
N LEU A 727 -13.41 16.78 10.34
CA LEU A 727 -13.36 16.45 8.91
C LEU A 727 -14.70 15.85 8.45
N LEU A 728 -15.26 14.93 9.25
CA LEU A 728 -16.59 14.37 8.99
C LEU A 728 -17.67 15.44 9.19
N ASP A 729 -17.53 16.29 10.21
CA ASP A 729 -18.49 17.36 10.52
C ASP A 729 -18.63 18.39 9.37
N ILE A 730 -17.59 18.57 8.53
CA ILE A 730 -17.65 19.42 7.33
C ILE A 730 -18.10 18.69 6.06
N GLY A 731 -18.41 17.39 6.14
CA GLY A 731 -19.03 16.61 5.07
C GLY A 731 -18.13 15.61 4.34
N VAL A 732 -16.88 15.40 4.77
CA VAL A 732 -16.03 14.32 4.22
C VAL A 732 -16.75 12.98 4.36
N ALA A 733 -16.83 12.22 3.27
CA ALA A 733 -17.59 10.97 3.20
C ALA A 733 -16.77 9.73 3.62
N GLY A 734 -15.46 9.88 3.80
CA GLY A 734 -14.61 8.73 4.09
C GLY A 734 -13.13 9.03 3.98
N PHE A 735 -12.33 7.97 4.03
CA PHE A 735 -10.87 8.08 4.07
C PHE A 735 -10.19 7.11 3.10
N LYS A 736 -9.16 7.58 2.38
CA LYS A 736 -8.20 6.69 1.72
C LYS A 736 -7.17 6.28 2.78
N THR A 737 -7.37 5.12 3.39
CA THR A 737 -6.56 4.59 4.49
C THR A 737 -5.36 3.83 3.93
N ASP A 738 -4.29 4.58 3.68
CA ASP A 738 -3.04 4.06 3.11
C ASP A 738 -2.12 3.45 4.17
N GLY A 739 -1.16 2.66 3.72
CA GLY A 739 -0.25 1.91 4.58
C GLY A 739 -0.89 0.71 5.29
N GLY A 740 -0.34 0.36 6.46
CA GLY A 740 -0.74 -0.81 7.25
C GLY A 740 0.31 -1.92 7.27
N GLU A 741 1.27 -1.94 6.34
CA GLU A 741 2.31 -2.98 6.22
C GLU A 741 3.51 -2.72 7.16
N MET A 742 3.23 -2.19 8.34
CA MET A 742 4.16 -1.39 9.16
C MET A 742 4.68 -2.10 10.41
N VAL A 743 4.23 -3.32 10.69
CA VAL A 743 4.63 -4.09 11.88
C VAL A 743 5.83 -4.98 11.55
N PHE A 744 6.92 -4.86 12.30
CA PHE A 744 8.14 -5.66 12.15
C PHE A 744 8.63 -6.13 13.53
N GLY A 745 9.13 -7.37 13.61
CA GLY A 745 9.55 -8.01 14.85
C GLY A 745 8.43 -8.82 15.50
N ASP A 746 8.65 -10.11 15.75
CA ASP A 746 7.65 -11.03 16.29
C ASP A 746 7.34 -10.72 17.77
N SER A 747 8.29 -10.10 18.48
CA SER A 747 8.22 -9.81 19.93
C SER A 747 7.53 -8.49 20.32
N ILE A 748 7.15 -7.65 19.36
CA ILE A 748 6.43 -6.39 19.67
C ILE A 748 5.06 -6.69 20.30
N GLN A 749 4.53 -5.78 21.10
CA GLN A 749 3.33 -6.02 21.91
C GLN A 749 2.28 -4.91 21.73
N PHE A 750 1.06 -5.34 21.44
CA PHE A 750 -0.13 -4.51 21.36
C PHE A 750 -0.87 -4.49 22.70
N ALA A 751 -1.73 -3.48 22.90
CA ALA A 751 -2.46 -3.28 24.15
C ALA A 751 -3.45 -4.42 24.49
N ASP A 752 -3.94 -5.15 23.50
CA ASP A 752 -4.82 -6.31 23.69
C ASP A 752 -4.09 -7.64 23.94
N GLY A 753 -2.75 -7.64 23.91
CA GLY A 753 -1.91 -8.80 24.17
C GLY A 753 -1.42 -9.55 22.92
N ARG A 754 -1.92 -9.22 21.72
CA ARG A 754 -1.37 -9.76 20.47
C ARG A 754 0.05 -9.28 20.24
N THR A 755 0.82 -10.09 19.53
CA THR A 755 2.24 -9.80 19.24
C THR A 755 2.49 -9.51 17.77
N GLY A 756 3.69 -9.05 17.42
CA GLY A 756 4.06 -8.79 16.02
C GLY A 756 3.95 -9.99 15.10
N SER A 757 4.09 -11.20 15.65
CA SER A 757 3.93 -12.46 14.91
C SER A 757 2.53 -12.62 14.29
N GLU A 758 1.50 -12.05 14.93
CA GLU A 758 0.11 -11.99 14.44
C GLU A 758 -0.15 -10.68 13.72
N MET A 759 0.30 -9.58 14.33
CA MET A 759 -0.08 -8.23 13.93
C MET A 759 0.62 -7.75 12.66
N ARG A 760 1.66 -8.42 12.18
CA ARG A 760 2.18 -8.17 10.82
C ARG A 760 1.07 -8.21 9.78
N ASN A 761 0.23 -9.23 9.87
CA ASN A 761 -0.83 -9.49 8.91
C ASN A 761 -2.16 -8.85 9.35
N GLU A 762 -2.49 -8.84 10.64
CA GLU A 762 -3.79 -8.32 11.12
C GLU A 762 -3.85 -6.80 11.31
N TYR A 763 -2.70 -6.14 11.54
CA TYR A 763 -2.69 -4.69 11.75
C TYR A 763 -3.43 -3.86 10.70
N PRO A 764 -3.28 -4.10 9.37
CA PRO A 764 -4.06 -3.35 8.39
C PRO A 764 -5.58 -3.52 8.59
N ASN A 765 -6.06 -4.72 8.95
CA ASN A 765 -7.48 -4.93 9.22
C ASN A 765 -7.95 -4.09 10.41
N ASP A 766 -7.23 -4.10 11.52
CA ASP A 766 -7.55 -3.31 12.72
C ASP A 766 -7.58 -1.80 12.42
N TYR A 767 -6.59 -1.31 11.69
CA TYR A 767 -6.49 0.08 11.26
C TYR A 767 -7.69 0.50 10.40
N ILE A 768 -8.00 -0.29 9.37
CA ILE A 768 -9.08 0.02 8.43
C ILE A 768 -10.44 -0.10 9.12
N GLN A 769 -10.63 -1.11 9.95
CA GLN A 769 -11.84 -1.27 10.76
C GLN A 769 -12.11 -0.03 11.62
N ALA A 770 -11.10 0.43 12.35
CA ALA A 770 -11.23 1.56 13.24
C ALA A 770 -11.66 2.84 12.49
N TYR A 771 -11.09 3.11 11.32
CA TYR A 771 -11.49 4.25 10.48
C TYR A 771 -12.87 4.07 9.85
N TYR A 772 -13.22 2.85 9.41
CA TYR A 772 -14.52 2.57 8.82
C TYR A 772 -15.64 2.72 9.85
N GLU A 773 -15.47 2.15 11.05
CA GLU A 773 -16.42 2.30 12.16
C GLU A 773 -16.57 3.77 12.58
N PHE A 774 -15.47 4.52 12.63
CA PHE A 774 -15.50 5.96 12.90
C PHE A 774 -16.31 6.74 11.85
N ALA A 775 -16.07 6.49 10.56
CA ALA A 775 -16.79 7.13 9.48
C ALA A 775 -18.28 6.73 9.46
N GLN A 776 -18.59 5.44 9.65
CA GLN A 776 -19.95 4.90 9.69
C GLN A 776 -20.76 5.40 10.89
N ALA A 777 -20.12 5.65 12.04
CA ALA A 777 -20.77 6.26 13.18
C ALA A 777 -21.30 7.67 12.88
N HIS A 778 -20.66 8.38 11.93
CA HIS A 778 -21.09 9.71 11.48
C HIS A 778 -22.02 9.66 10.27
N ARG A 779 -21.76 8.80 9.28
CA ARG A 779 -22.57 8.60 8.05
C ARG A 779 -22.99 7.14 7.87
N PRO A 780 -24.00 6.65 8.60
CA PRO A 780 -24.38 5.23 8.56
C PRO A 780 -24.81 4.74 7.16
N ASN A 781 -24.11 3.72 6.63
CA ASN A 781 -24.33 3.15 5.29
C ASN A 781 -24.05 4.12 4.13
N ASP A 782 -23.32 5.21 4.40
CA ASP A 782 -23.00 6.25 3.42
C ASP A 782 -21.60 6.83 3.68
N ALA A 783 -20.71 5.99 4.23
CA ALA A 783 -19.30 6.28 4.41
C ALA A 783 -18.45 5.16 3.81
N MET A 784 -17.16 5.44 3.57
CA MET A 784 -16.24 4.39 3.14
C MET A 784 -14.78 4.58 3.56
N THR A 785 -14.05 3.48 3.49
CA THR A 785 -12.58 3.45 3.43
C THR A 785 -12.11 2.90 2.08
N PHE A 786 -10.94 3.35 1.64
CA PHE A 786 -10.25 2.86 0.44
C PHE A 786 -8.80 2.52 0.81
N SER A 787 -8.44 1.23 0.77
CA SER A 787 -7.21 0.68 1.38
C SER A 787 -6.39 -0.20 0.42
N ARG A 788 -5.10 -0.41 0.67
CA ARG A 788 -4.29 -1.35 -0.13
C ARG A 788 -3.90 -2.62 0.61
N ALA A 789 -3.65 -2.52 1.90
CA ALA A 789 -3.21 -3.64 2.73
C ALA A 789 -4.39 -4.32 3.40
N GLY A 790 -4.26 -5.62 3.65
CA GLY A 790 -5.26 -6.39 4.36
C GLY A 790 -4.87 -7.85 4.52
N TYR A 791 -5.69 -8.59 5.25
CA TYR A 791 -5.53 -10.03 5.42
C TYR A 791 -6.91 -10.71 5.47
N THR A 792 -7.03 -11.92 6.00
CA THR A 792 -8.32 -12.61 6.13
C THR A 792 -9.36 -11.69 6.78
N GLY A 793 -10.51 -11.52 6.14
CA GLY A 793 -11.59 -10.64 6.63
C GLY A 793 -11.53 -9.20 6.12
N ALA A 794 -10.52 -8.80 5.34
CA ALA A 794 -10.42 -7.46 4.76
C ALA A 794 -11.65 -7.06 3.92
N GLN A 795 -12.42 -8.02 3.38
CA GLN A 795 -13.66 -7.76 2.64
C GLN A 795 -14.77 -7.10 3.47
N LYS A 796 -14.70 -7.19 4.81
CA LYS A 796 -15.64 -6.49 5.72
C LYS A 796 -15.43 -4.97 5.71
N PHE A 797 -14.40 -4.49 5.03
CA PHE A 797 -14.13 -3.07 4.84
C PHE A 797 -14.33 -2.71 3.36
N PRO A 798 -15.00 -1.59 3.09
CA PRO A 798 -15.76 -1.36 1.87
C PRO A 798 -14.98 -1.42 0.56
N SER A 799 -13.72 -0.98 0.48
CA SER A 799 -12.98 -1.04 -0.78
C SER A 799 -11.47 -1.10 -0.67
N HIS A 800 -10.86 -1.71 -1.69
CA HIS A 800 -9.43 -1.93 -1.78
C HIS A 800 -8.84 -1.58 -3.15
N TRP A 801 -7.55 -1.21 -3.21
CA TRP A 801 -6.83 -0.98 -4.47
C TRP A 801 -5.51 -1.72 -4.55
N ALA A 802 -5.07 -1.98 -5.78
CA ALA A 802 -3.90 -2.80 -6.11
C ALA A 802 -2.52 -2.22 -5.73
N GLY A 803 -2.46 -1.12 -4.99
CA GLY A 803 -1.21 -0.43 -4.65
C GLY A 803 -0.52 0.22 -5.86
N ASP A 804 0.78 0.43 -5.69
CA ASP A 804 1.57 1.35 -6.50
C ASP A 804 2.19 0.66 -7.73
N GLU A 805 1.92 1.15 -8.95
CA GLU A 805 2.45 0.56 -10.20
C GLU A 805 2.88 1.57 -11.28
N ARG A 806 3.76 1.11 -12.17
CA ARG A 806 4.27 1.89 -13.31
C ARG A 806 3.23 2.02 -14.42
N SER A 807 3.32 3.10 -15.20
CA SER A 807 2.53 3.30 -16.42
C SER A 807 3.03 2.46 -17.60
N THR A 808 2.82 1.13 -17.55
CA THR A 808 3.18 0.20 -18.63
C THR A 808 2.08 -0.83 -18.91
N PHE A 809 2.10 -1.42 -20.10
CA PHE A 809 1.22 -2.55 -20.43
C PHE A 809 1.49 -3.78 -19.56
N ASP A 810 2.74 -4.01 -19.14
CA ASP A 810 3.06 -5.11 -18.24
C ASP A 810 2.43 -4.92 -16.84
N ALA A 811 2.47 -3.70 -16.30
CA ALA A 811 1.77 -3.37 -15.05
C ALA A 811 0.24 -3.49 -15.20
N PHE A 812 -0.31 -3.16 -16.37
CA PHE A 812 -1.73 -3.40 -16.67
C PHE A 812 -2.06 -4.91 -16.64
N LYS A 813 -1.23 -5.77 -17.23
CA LYS A 813 -1.40 -7.24 -17.15
C LYS A 813 -1.35 -7.74 -15.70
N ARG A 814 -0.39 -7.26 -14.91
CA ARG A 814 -0.27 -7.60 -13.48
C ARG A 814 -1.48 -7.16 -12.67
N SER A 815 -1.99 -5.95 -12.93
CA SER A 815 -3.20 -5.43 -12.27
C SER A 815 -4.44 -6.28 -12.60
N LEU A 816 -4.53 -6.79 -13.83
CA LEU A 816 -5.60 -7.70 -14.22
C LEU A 816 -5.53 -9.03 -13.45
N ILE A 817 -4.33 -9.60 -13.27
CA ILE A 817 -4.12 -10.80 -12.45
C ILE A 817 -4.47 -10.52 -10.98
N ALA A 818 -4.08 -9.35 -10.46
CA ALA A 818 -4.38 -8.90 -9.10
C ALA A 818 -5.89 -8.83 -8.83
N GLY A 819 -6.65 -8.18 -9.71
CA GLY A 819 -8.11 -8.10 -9.56
C GLY A 819 -8.81 -9.47 -9.59
N LEU A 820 -8.34 -10.40 -10.44
CA LEU A 820 -8.91 -11.74 -10.53
C LEU A 820 -8.57 -12.62 -9.32
N SER A 821 -7.31 -12.63 -8.88
CA SER A 821 -6.87 -13.38 -7.70
C SER A 821 -7.49 -12.83 -6.41
N SER A 822 -7.62 -11.50 -6.31
CA SER A 822 -8.34 -10.78 -5.25
C SER A 822 -9.81 -11.23 -5.15
N GLY A 823 -10.54 -11.22 -6.28
CA GLY A 823 -11.91 -11.74 -6.34
C GLY A 823 -12.01 -13.22 -5.96
N MET A 824 -11.09 -14.06 -6.43
CA MET A 824 -11.02 -15.48 -6.04
C MET A 824 -10.69 -15.69 -4.56
N SER A 825 -10.23 -14.67 -3.85
CA SER A 825 -9.85 -14.71 -2.44
C SER A 825 -10.82 -13.96 -1.53
N GLY A 826 -12.01 -13.62 -2.03
CA GLY A 826 -13.07 -12.99 -1.23
C GLY A 826 -13.07 -11.47 -1.21
N ILE A 827 -12.11 -10.81 -1.86
CA ILE A 827 -11.98 -9.35 -1.89
C ILE A 827 -12.64 -8.83 -3.17
N PHE A 828 -13.89 -8.37 -3.06
CA PHE A 828 -14.72 -8.11 -4.24
C PHE A 828 -14.73 -6.65 -4.70
N MET A 829 -14.67 -5.70 -3.77
CA MET A 829 -14.73 -4.26 -4.05
C MET A 829 -13.33 -3.71 -4.32
N TRP A 830 -12.78 -4.13 -5.47
CA TRP A 830 -11.40 -3.89 -5.86
C TRP A 830 -11.27 -2.84 -6.98
N GLY A 831 -10.22 -2.02 -6.89
CA GLY A 831 -9.82 -1.05 -7.90
C GLY A 831 -8.32 -1.05 -8.16
N TRP A 832 -7.89 -0.22 -9.10
CA TRP A 832 -6.49 -0.02 -9.42
C TRP A 832 -6.29 1.38 -10.01
N ASP A 833 -5.03 1.83 -10.03
CA ASP A 833 -4.65 3.07 -10.69
C ASP A 833 -4.57 2.85 -12.19
N LEU A 834 -5.67 3.14 -12.90
CA LEU A 834 -5.74 2.87 -14.34
C LEU A 834 -4.59 3.56 -15.09
N ALA A 835 -3.94 2.81 -15.97
CA ALA A 835 -2.74 3.20 -16.71
C ALA A 835 -1.49 3.48 -15.85
N GLY A 836 -1.47 3.07 -14.58
CA GLY A 836 -0.37 3.25 -13.63
C GLY A 836 -0.22 4.69 -13.14
N PHE A 837 0.19 4.86 -11.88
CA PHE A 837 0.31 6.18 -11.23
C PHE A 837 1.72 6.77 -11.28
N ASN A 838 2.76 5.94 -11.53
CA ASN A 838 4.18 6.29 -11.48
C ASN A 838 4.89 6.09 -12.83
N GLY A 839 6.00 6.81 -13.02
CA GLY A 839 6.84 6.74 -14.22
C GLY A 839 6.48 7.78 -15.26
N GLU A 840 6.96 7.61 -16.49
CA GLU A 840 6.56 8.45 -17.61
C GLU A 840 5.04 8.45 -17.77
N ILE A 841 4.49 9.56 -18.27
CA ILE A 841 3.06 9.66 -18.49
C ILE A 841 2.62 8.59 -19.51
N PRO A 842 1.51 7.87 -19.30
CA PRO A 842 1.12 6.78 -20.20
C PRO A 842 0.85 7.30 -21.60
N THR A 843 1.10 6.46 -22.60
CA THR A 843 0.62 6.75 -23.97
C THR A 843 -0.91 6.86 -23.96
N ALA A 844 -1.46 7.64 -24.90
CA ALA A 844 -2.92 7.72 -25.05
C ALA A 844 -3.55 6.34 -25.28
N GLU A 845 -2.83 5.44 -25.95
CA GLU A 845 -3.26 4.05 -26.12
C GLU A 845 -3.40 3.33 -24.77
N LEU A 846 -2.32 3.28 -23.96
CA LEU A 846 -2.36 2.63 -22.65
C LEU A 846 -3.47 3.21 -21.77
N PHE A 847 -3.63 4.54 -21.76
CA PHE A 847 -4.68 5.23 -21.01
C PHE A 847 -6.09 4.81 -21.45
N ILE A 848 -6.36 4.79 -22.75
CA ILE A 848 -7.67 4.38 -23.29
C ILE A 848 -7.94 2.88 -23.04
N ARG A 849 -6.94 2.01 -23.25
CA ARG A 849 -7.07 0.56 -23.00
C ARG A 849 -7.29 0.24 -21.52
N SER A 850 -6.67 1.02 -20.64
CA SER A 850 -6.87 0.92 -19.20
C SER A 850 -8.25 1.43 -18.79
N ALA A 851 -8.70 2.57 -19.33
CA ALA A 851 -10.04 3.10 -19.09
C ALA A 851 -11.15 2.15 -19.56
N GLN A 852 -10.92 1.46 -20.70
CA GLN A 852 -11.79 0.39 -21.21
C GLN A 852 -11.99 -0.72 -20.18
N MET A 853 -10.91 -1.24 -19.60
CA MET A 853 -10.96 -2.30 -18.59
C MET A 853 -11.52 -1.79 -17.26
N ALA A 854 -11.12 -0.60 -16.81
CA ALA A 854 -11.55 -0.01 -15.54
C ALA A 854 -13.08 0.24 -15.49
N ALA A 855 -13.71 0.54 -16.63
CA ALA A 855 -15.18 0.65 -16.70
C ALA A 855 -15.92 -0.65 -16.36
N PHE A 856 -15.25 -1.80 -16.49
CA PHE A 856 -15.73 -3.14 -16.14
C PHE A 856 -14.95 -3.75 -14.96
N CYS A 857 -14.38 -2.91 -14.09
CA CYS A 857 -13.88 -3.30 -12.77
C CYS A 857 -14.88 -2.93 -11.67
N PRO A 858 -14.78 -3.51 -10.46
CA PRO A 858 -15.61 -3.10 -9.33
C PRO A 858 -15.47 -1.61 -9.04
N ILE A 859 -14.25 -1.06 -9.06
CA ILE A 859 -13.95 0.37 -8.90
C ILE A 859 -13.19 0.89 -10.13
N MET A 860 -13.57 2.08 -10.61
CA MET A 860 -12.92 2.77 -11.73
C MET A 860 -12.26 4.05 -11.21
N GLN A 861 -10.93 4.08 -11.16
CA GLN A 861 -10.18 5.20 -10.61
C GLN A 861 -8.93 5.50 -11.43
N TYR A 862 -8.65 6.78 -11.68
CA TYR A 862 -7.30 7.23 -12.06
C TYR A 862 -6.63 7.93 -10.88
N HIS A 863 -5.30 7.85 -10.83
CA HIS A 863 -4.47 8.47 -9.81
C HIS A 863 -3.07 8.80 -10.37
N ALA A 864 -2.33 9.65 -9.66
CA ALA A 864 -0.97 10.05 -10.00
C ALA A 864 -0.16 10.29 -8.71
N GLU A 865 1.09 9.84 -8.69
CA GLU A 865 1.93 9.81 -7.48
C GLU A 865 2.42 11.18 -6.98
N SER A 866 3.00 12.01 -7.85
CA SER A 866 3.70 13.22 -7.38
C SER A 866 3.91 14.29 -8.44
N LYS A 867 4.21 15.50 -7.95
CA LYS A 867 4.57 16.67 -8.76
C LYS A 867 5.97 16.47 -9.33
N ALA A 868 6.06 16.41 -10.65
CA ALA A 868 7.32 16.44 -11.40
C ALA A 868 7.45 17.77 -12.18
N GLU A 869 8.53 17.93 -12.94
CA GLU A 869 8.74 19.09 -13.86
C GLU A 869 7.53 19.37 -14.77
N PHE A 870 6.77 18.32 -15.11
CA PHE A 870 5.56 18.39 -15.90
C PHE A 870 4.39 17.78 -15.15
N ASN A 871 3.17 18.27 -15.41
CA ASN A 871 1.94 17.73 -14.85
C ASN A 871 1.82 16.22 -15.11
N GLN A 872 1.80 15.42 -14.04
CA GLN A 872 1.70 13.96 -14.07
C GLN A 872 0.28 13.44 -13.90
N ASP A 873 -0.74 14.30 -13.87
CA ASP A 873 -2.13 13.86 -13.68
C ASP A 873 -2.53 12.84 -14.74
N ARG A 874 -3.15 11.74 -14.31
CA ARG A 874 -3.80 10.77 -15.23
C ARG A 874 -5.20 11.25 -15.63
N THR A 875 -5.42 12.57 -15.67
CA THR A 875 -6.67 13.17 -16.15
C THR A 875 -6.72 13.10 -17.68
N PRO A 876 -7.90 12.87 -18.28
CA PRO A 876 -7.99 12.68 -19.73
C PRO A 876 -7.46 13.86 -20.55
N TRP A 877 -7.66 15.09 -20.07
CA TRP A 877 -7.16 16.31 -20.71
C TRP A 877 -5.64 16.46 -20.58
N ASN A 878 -5.05 16.10 -19.44
CA ASN A 878 -3.60 16.13 -19.31
C ASN A 878 -2.95 15.06 -20.20
N ILE A 879 -3.51 13.84 -20.27
CA ILE A 879 -3.02 12.82 -21.20
C ILE A 879 -3.11 13.31 -22.64
N ALA A 880 -4.23 13.89 -23.07
CA ALA A 880 -4.38 14.43 -24.42
C ALA A 880 -3.35 15.53 -24.73
N GLU A 881 -3.14 16.48 -23.82
CA GLU A 881 -2.16 17.54 -23.97
C GLU A 881 -0.73 17.00 -24.05
N ARG A 882 -0.36 16.12 -23.13
CA ARG A 882 1.00 15.58 -22.99
C ARG A 882 1.38 14.60 -24.11
N THR A 883 0.41 13.90 -24.67
CA THR A 883 0.63 12.95 -25.78
C THR A 883 0.30 13.53 -27.15
N GLY A 884 -0.38 14.68 -27.22
CA GLY A 884 -0.89 15.26 -28.46
C GLY A 884 -2.07 14.51 -29.07
N ASP A 885 -2.78 13.69 -28.30
CA ASP A 885 -3.86 12.82 -28.76
C ASP A 885 -5.18 13.04 -28.00
N GLU A 886 -6.05 13.86 -28.59
CA GLU A 886 -7.42 14.16 -28.12
C GLU A 886 -8.30 12.93 -27.93
N ARG A 887 -7.94 11.79 -28.53
CA ARG A 887 -8.69 10.55 -28.33
C ARG A 887 -8.68 10.11 -26.86
N ALA A 888 -7.69 10.51 -26.06
CA ALA A 888 -7.65 10.23 -24.62
C ALA A 888 -8.89 10.78 -23.89
N ILE A 889 -9.32 12.00 -24.21
CA ILE A 889 -10.55 12.60 -23.66
C ILE A 889 -11.77 11.82 -24.11
N SER A 890 -11.92 11.62 -25.43
CA SER A 890 -13.13 10.97 -25.98
C SER A 890 -13.26 9.51 -25.55
N GLY A 891 -12.14 8.78 -25.47
CA GLY A 891 -12.07 7.38 -25.07
C GLY A 891 -12.41 7.22 -23.59
N TYR A 892 -11.74 7.95 -22.70
CA TYR A 892 -12.06 7.89 -21.28
C TYR A 892 -13.51 8.31 -21.01
N ARG A 893 -13.96 9.44 -21.59
CA ARG A 893 -15.34 9.91 -21.43
C ARG A 893 -16.35 8.86 -21.85
N PHE A 894 -16.16 8.21 -23.00
CA PHE A 894 -17.08 7.17 -23.46
C PHE A 894 -17.21 6.04 -22.43
N TYR A 895 -16.09 5.53 -21.90
CA TYR A 895 -16.11 4.42 -20.95
C TYR A 895 -16.55 4.81 -19.54
N ALA A 896 -16.27 6.05 -19.09
CA ALA A 896 -16.86 6.60 -17.88
C ALA A 896 -18.40 6.70 -17.98
N ASN A 897 -18.92 7.06 -19.16
CA ASN A 897 -20.36 7.06 -19.42
C ASN A 897 -20.93 5.64 -19.53
N ILE A 898 -20.22 4.70 -20.15
CA ILE A 898 -20.62 3.28 -20.13
C ILE A 898 -20.79 2.77 -18.70
N ARG A 899 -19.84 3.09 -17.82
CA ARG A 899 -19.90 2.71 -16.41
C ARG A 899 -21.16 3.27 -15.75
N MET A 900 -21.45 4.56 -15.93
CA MET A 900 -22.69 5.15 -15.39
C MET A 900 -23.95 4.57 -16.03
N ASN A 901 -23.91 4.20 -17.32
CA ASN A 901 -25.04 3.51 -17.94
C ASN A 901 -25.25 2.11 -17.34
N LEU A 902 -24.17 1.44 -16.93
CA LEU A 902 -24.21 0.11 -16.30
C LEU A 902 -24.42 0.17 -14.78
N LEU A 903 -24.52 1.35 -14.15
CA LEU A 903 -24.69 1.48 -12.70
C LEU A 903 -25.82 0.60 -12.12
N PRO A 904 -27.01 0.47 -12.74
CA PRO A 904 -28.04 -0.48 -12.29
C PRO A 904 -27.56 -1.93 -12.20
N TYR A 905 -26.84 -2.39 -13.23
CA TYR A 905 -26.29 -3.74 -13.29
C TYR A 905 -25.13 -3.92 -12.31
N ILE A 906 -24.22 -2.95 -12.22
CA ILE A 906 -23.05 -2.99 -11.33
C ILE A 906 -23.50 -3.14 -9.88
N VAL A 907 -24.45 -2.33 -9.42
CA VAL A 907 -24.94 -2.38 -8.04
C VAL A 907 -25.65 -3.69 -7.73
N GLU A 908 -26.46 -4.23 -8.64
CA GLU A 908 -27.09 -5.54 -8.45
C GLU A 908 -26.05 -6.66 -8.30
N GLN A 909 -25.01 -6.63 -9.14
CA GLN A 909 -23.96 -7.65 -9.12
C GLN A 909 -23.03 -7.49 -7.91
N ALA A 910 -22.76 -6.27 -7.46
CA ALA A 910 -22.07 -5.97 -6.22
C ALA A 910 -22.87 -6.45 -4.98
N ARG A 911 -24.20 -6.39 -5.03
CA ARG A 911 -25.07 -6.94 -3.98
C ARG A 911 -24.90 -8.46 -3.84
N MET A 912 -24.68 -9.18 -4.94
CA MET A 912 -24.36 -10.62 -4.88
C MET A 912 -23.00 -10.87 -4.21
N SER A 913 -22.03 -9.97 -4.38
CA SER A 913 -20.76 -10.03 -3.67
C SER A 913 -20.96 -9.91 -2.15
N SER A 914 -21.78 -8.96 -1.72
CA SER A 914 -22.07 -8.74 -0.29
C SER A 914 -22.94 -9.85 0.33
N GLU A 915 -24.03 -10.25 -0.35
CA GLU A 915 -25.01 -11.19 0.22
C GLU A 915 -24.68 -12.66 0.01
N GLN A 916 -23.96 -12.99 -1.08
CA GLN A 916 -23.74 -14.38 -1.50
C GLN A 916 -22.25 -14.76 -1.58
N GLY A 917 -21.33 -13.81 -1.41
CA GLY A 917 -19.91 -14.12 -1.50
C GLY A 917 -19.43 -14.41 -2.93
N ILE A 918 -20.06 -13.80 -3.94
CA ILE A 918 -19.74 -14.03 -5.36
C ILE A 918 -19.09 -12.76 -5.95
N PRO A 919 -17.86 -12.81 -6.49
CA PRO A 919 -17.17 -11.61 -6.96
C PRO A 919 -17.92 -10.89 -8.09
N LEU A 920 -17.82 -9.56 -8.15
CA LEU A 920 -18.30 -8.80 -9.30
C LEU A 920 -17.41 -9.04 -10.53
N MET A 921 -16.08 -8.99 -10.36
CA MET A 921 -15.10 -9.34 -11.39
C MET A 921 -14.59 -10.75 -11.14
N ARG A 922 -14.85 -11.68 -12.06
CA ARG A 922 -14.69 -13.13 -11.84
C ARG A 922 -13.75 -13.74 -12.85
N ALA A 923 -12.76 -14.48 -12.36
CA ALA A 923 -11.96 -15.37 -13.19
C ALA A 923 -12.87 -16.37 -13.91
N MET A 924 -12.51 -16.70 -15.16
CA MET A 924 -13.28 -17.61 -16.02
C MET A 924 -13.53 -18.98 -15.35
N LEU A 925 -12.59 -19.45 -14.52
CA LEU A 925 -12.68 -20.70 -13.75
C LEU A 925 -13.92 -20.77 -12.83
N LEU A 926 -14.35 -19.63 -12.27
CA LEU A 926 -15.50 -19.60 -11.37
C LEU A 926 -16.81 -19.92 -12.09
N GLU A 927 -16.90 -19.66 -13.40
CA GLU A 927 -18.11 -19.91 -14.19
C GLU A 927 -18.06 -21.25 -14.93
N TYR A 928 -16.88 -21.68 -15.37
CA TYR A 928 -16.68 -22.87 -16.21
C TYR A 928 -15.48 -23.71 -15.72
N PRO A 929 -15.56 -24.31 -14.52
CA PRO A 929 -14.42 -24.97 -13.88
C PRO A 929 -13.92 -26.22 -14.61
N HIS A 930 -14.77 -26.85 -15.43
CA HIS A 930 -14.43 -28.08 -16.16
C HIS A 930 -13.97 -27.84 -17.61
N ASP A 931 -13.88 -26.58 -18.04
CA ASP A 931 -13.39 -26.26 -19.38
C ASP A 931 -11.85 -26.19 -19.39
N PRO A 932 -11.17 -27.11 -20.10
CA PRO A 932 -9.71 -27.17 -20.08
C PRO A 932 -9.05 -25.94 -20.74
N ASN A 933 -9.79 -25.13 -21.49
CA ASN A 933 -9.25 -23.94 -22.17
C ASN A 933 -9.19 -22.71 -21.25
N ILE A 934 -9.76 -22.77 -20.05
CA ILE A 934 -10.02 -21.60 -19.21
C ILE A 934 -9.00 -21.39 -18.10
N THR A 935 -8.34 -22.46 -17.63
CA THR A 935 -7.63 -22.45 -16.34
C THR A 935 -6.42 -21.51 -16.30
N LYS A 936 -5.91 -21.08 -17.45
CA LYS A 936 -4.80 -20.12 -17.56
C LYS A 936 -5.21 -18.75 -18.11
N LEU A 937 -6.49 -18.55 -18.38
CA LEU A 937 -6.98 -17.27 -18.91
C LEU A 937 -7.09 -16.25 -17.79
N TYR A 938 -6.15 -15.30 -17.79
CA TYR A 938 -6.19 -14.11 -16.95
C TYR A 938 -6.60 -12.86 -17.75
N ASP A 939 -6.50 -12.92 -19.08
CA ASP A 939 -6.68 -11.79 -19.99
C ASP A 939 -8.14 -11.57 -20.43
N GLN A 940 -9.09 -12.33 -19.89
CA GLN A 940 -10.52 -12.17 -20.06
C GLN A 940 -11.26 -12.70 -18.83
N TYR A 941 -12.43 -12.15 -18.54
CA TYR A 941 -13.13 -12.41 -17.29
C TYR A 941 -14.64 -12.14 -17.41
N PHE A 942 -15.38 -12.58 -16.40
CA PHE A 942 -16.78 -12.22 -16.23
C PHE A 942 -16.93 -10.96 -15.38
N PHE A 943 -17.74 -10.03 -15.83
CA PHE A 943 -18.19 -8.88 -15.07
C PHE A 943 -19.67 -9.07 -14.70
N GLY A 944 -19.90 -9.55 -13.49
CA GLY A 944 -21.17 -10.13 -13.07
C GLY A 944 -21.52 -11.42 -13.82
N ASP A 945 -22.79 -11.83 -13.76
CA ASP A 945 -23.27 -13.09 -14.33
C ASP A 945 -23.28 -13.09 -15.87
N ASN A 946 -23.46 -11.92 -16.48
CA ASN A 946 -23.97 -11.83 -17.86
C ASN A 946 -22.97 -11.25 -18.85
N LEU A 947 -21.88 -10.60 -18.43
CA LEU A 947 -20.93 -9.95 -19.34
C LEU A 947 -19.56 -10.65 -19.31
N LEU A 948 -19.07 -11.09 -20.46
CA LEU A 948 -17.69 -11.53 -20.65
C LEU A 948 -16.90 -10.36 -21.26
N VAL A 949 -15.81 -9.95 -20.61
CA VAL A 949 -14.98 -8.80 -20.98
C VAL A 949 -13.58 -9.28 -21.36
N ALA A 950 -13.06 -8.80 -22.49
CA ALA A 950 -11.74 -9.16 -22.99
C ALA A 950 -10.96 -7.91 -23.43
N PRO A 951 -10.25 -7.21 -22.51
CA PRO A 951 -9.53 -5.97 -22.80
C PRO A 951 -8.30 -6.15 -23.70
N VAL A 952 -7.99 -5.23 -24.60
CA VAL A 952 -6.72 -5.31 -25.35
C VAL A 952 -5.57 -4.90 -24.44
N ILE A 953 -4.68 -5.85 -24.13
CA ILE A 953 -3.58 -5.71 -23.15
C ILE A 953 -2.19 -5.72 -23.80
N GLU A 954 -2.12 -5.69 -25.12
CA GLU A 954 -0.87 -5.59 -25.87
C GLU A 954 -0.76 -4.22 -26.54
N GLU A 955 0.42 -3.62 -26.48
CA GLU A 955 0.72 -2.33 -27.11
C GLU A 955 0.59 -2.41 -28.63
N GLY A 956 -0.04 -1.41 -29.25
CA GLY A 956 -0.34 -1.39 -30.69
C GLY A 956 -1.44 -2.37 -31.13
N GLY A 957 -2.09 -3.06 -30.19
CA GLY A 957 -3.09 -4.09 -30.47
C GLY A 957 -4.36 -3.50 -31.08
N ASN A 958 -4.81 -4.06 -32.20
CA ASN A 958 -6.07 -3.69 -32.88
C ASN A 958 -7.02 -4.89 -33.08
N GLU A 959 -6.60 -6.07 -32.64
CA GLU A 959 -7.37 -7.31 -32.60
C GLU A 959 -6.81 -8.20 -31.49
N ARG A 960 -7.61 -9.15 -31.02
CA ARG A 960 -7.15 -10.18 -30.08
C ARG A 960 -7.93 -11.47 -30.22
N SER A 961 -7.33 -12.55 -29.74
CA SER A 961 -8.03 -13.81 -29.51
C SER A 961 -8.93 -13.67 -28.28
N VAL A 962 -10.15 -14.21 -28.37
CA VAL A 962 -11.11 -14.30 -27.25
C VAL A 962 -11.70 -15.69 -27.23
N TYR A 963 -11.60 -16.38 -26.10
CA TYR A 963 -12.26 -17.65 -25.90
C TYR A 963 -13.70 -17.44 -25.43
N LEU A 964 -14.66 -17.97 -26.17
CA LEU A 964 -16.07 -17.98 -25.79
C LEU A 964 -16.43 -19.38 -25.27
N PRO A 965 -16.84 -19.53 -23.99
CA PRO A 965 -17.26 -20.82 -23.44
C PRO A 965 -18.52 -21.37 -24.16
N HIS A 966 -18.84 -22.64 -23.94
CA HIS A 966 -20.05 -23.25 -24.53
C HIS A 966 -21.32 -22.43 -24.26
N GLY A 967 -22.16 -22.29 -25.29
CA GLY A 967 -23.37 -21.45 -25.28
C GLY A 967 -23.38 -20.51 -26.48
N LYS A 968 -24.26 -19.51 -26.45
CA LYS A 968 -24.26 -18.40 -27.40
C LYS A 968 -23.92 -17.10 -26.68
N TRP A 969 -23.30 -16.20 -27.41
CA TRP A 969 -22.82 -14.93 -26.90
C TRP A 969 -23.23 -13.82 -27.86
N VAL A 970 -23.63 -12.66 -27.34
CA VAL A 970 -24.05 -11.51 -28.13
C VAL A 970 -23.10 -10.36 -27.87
N GLY A 971 -22.48 -9.80 -28.91
CA GLY A 971 -21.64 -8.61 -28.75
C GLY A 971 -22.44 -7.46 -28.11
N LEU A 972 -21.94 -6.89 -27.02
CA LEU A 972 -22.68 -5.88 -26.24
C LEU A 972 -22.98 -4.63 -27.08
N PHE A 973 -22.04 -4.24 -27.94
CA PHE A 973 -22.11 -3.02 -28.75
C PHE A 973 -22.66 -3.26 -30.16
N ASP A 974 -22.20 -4.30 -30.86
CA ASP A 974 -22.56 -4.55 -32.27
C ASP A 974 -23.71 -5.55 -32.45
N LYS A 975 -24.21 -6.12 -31.34
CA LYS A 975 -25.31 -7.09 -31.26
C LYS A 975 -25.12 -8.34 -32.12
N LYS A 976 -23.92 -8.63 -32.60
CA LYS A 976 -23.63 -9.86 -33.36
C LYS A 976 -23.73 -11.09 -32.45
N VAL A 977 -24.29 -12.16 -32.99
CA VAL A 977 -24.41 -13.45 -32.29
C VAL A 977 -23.22 -14.35 -32.65
N TYR A 978 -22.60 -14.92 -31.63
CA TYR A 978 -21.46 -15.82 -31.71
C TYR A 978 -21.82 -17.17 -31.07
N GLU A 979 -21.41 -18.24 -31.73
CA GLU A 979 -21.44 -19.58 -31.12
C GLU A 979 -20.21 -19.74 -30.20
N GLY A 980 -20.41 -20.36 -29.05
CA GLY A 980 -19.36 -20.61 -28.05
C GLY A 980 -18.53 -21.87 -28.31
N ALA A 981 -17.82 -22.32 -27.28
CA ALA A 981 -16.85 -23.41 -27.30
C ALA A 981 -15.75 -23.24 -28.37
N GLN A 982 -15.32 -22.00 -28.59
CA GLN A 982 -14.29 -21.68 -29.57
C GLN A 982 -13.53 -20.40 -29.22
N THR A 983 -12.32 -20.28 -29.75
CA THR A 983 -11.56 -19.03 -29.77
C THR A 983 -11.85 -18.27 -31.05
N ILE A 984 -12.33 -17.03 -30.92
CA ILE A 984 -12.56 -16.12 -32.04
C ILE A 984 -11.44 -15.09 -32.14
N HIS A 985 -11.18 -14.61 -33.35
CA HIS A 985 -10.31 -13.46 -33.60
C HIS A 985 -11.17 -12.21 -33.74
N GLN A 986 -11.17 -11.37 -32.70
CA GLN A 986 -12.02 -10.19 -32.63
C GLN A 986 -11.21 -8.94 -32.95
N LYS A 987 -11.67 -8.15 -33.92
CA LYS A 987 -11.17 -6.79 -34.15
C LYS A 987 -11.60 -5.89 -33.00
N ALA A 988 -10.67 -5.10 -32.50
CA ALA A 988 -10.86 -4.18 -31.41
C ALA A 988 -10.01 -2.93 -31.68
N ALA A 989 -10.54 -1.99 -32.46
CA ALA A 989 -9.86 -0.72 -32.68
C ALA A 989 -9.58 0.00 -31.34
N LEU A 990 -8.75 1.04 -31.35
CA LEU A 990 -8.32 1.74 -30.13
C LEU A 990 -9.48 2.10 -29.19
N LEU A 991 -10.60 2.56 -29.73
CA LEU A 991 -11.79 2.99 -28.97
C LEU A 991 -12.81 1.87 -28.73
N GLU A 992 -12.45 0.61 -28.96
CA GLU A 992 -13.33 -0.55 -28.83
C GLU A 992 -12.74 -1.60 -27.89
N ILE A 993 -13.59 -2.19 -27.05
CA ILE A 993 -13.28 -3.34 -26.20
C ILE A 993 -14.28 -4.46 -26.50
N PRO A 994 -13.81 -5.70 -26.76
CA PRO A 994 -14.68 -6.87 -26.85
C PRO A 994 -15.43 -7.13 -25.54
N VAL A 995 -16.75 -7.06 -25.59
CA VAL A 995 -17.65 -7.39 -24.48
C VAL A 995 -18.83 -8.17 -25.03
N TYR A 996 -19.19 -9.27 -24.37
CA TYR A 996 -20.24 -10.18 -24.83
C TYR A 996 -21.25 -10.46 -23.73
N GLN A 997 -22.53 -10.30 -24.04
CA GLN A 997 -23.64 -10.69 -23.20
C GLN A 997 -23.95 -12.19 -23.40
N ARG A 998 -24.04 -12.93 -22.29
CA ARG A 998 -24.45 -14.34 -22.27
C ARG A 998 -25.87 -14.47 -22.84
N ASN A 999 -26.13 -15.46 -23.70
CA ASN A 999 -27.48 -15.71 -24.20
C ASN A 999 -28.46 -16.15 -23.09
N ASN A 1000 -29.76 -15.91 -23.28
CA ASN A 1000 -30.83 -16.12 -22.29
C ASN A 1000 -30.60 -15.31 -21.00
N SER A 1001 -30.28 -14.03 -21.18
CA SER A 1001 -29.98 -13.10 -20.07
C SER A 1001 -30.61 -11.73 -20.27
N CYS A 1002 -30.55 -10.95 -19.20
CA CYS A 1002 -31.04 -9.57 -19.11
C CYS A 1002 -29.98 -8.66 -18.47
N VAL A 1003 -29.77 -7.47 -19.03
CA VAL A 1003 -28.92 -6.41 -18.45
C VAL A 1003 -29.70 -5.10 -18.44
N ILE A 1004 -29.82 -4.47 -17.28
CA ILE A 1004 -30.53 -3.19 -17.11
C ILE A 1004 -29.53 -2.04 -17.12
N THR A 1005 -29.84 -0.99 -17.86
CA THR A 1005 -28.98 0.18 -18.05
C THR A 1005 -29.74 1.49 -17.90
N ASN A 1006 -29.04 2.56 -17.56
CA ASN A 1006 -29.53 3.95 -17.55
C ASN A 1006 -28.89 4.71 -18.72
N VAL A 1007 -29.64 5.15 -19.71
CA VAL A 1007 -29.11 5.81 -20.92
C VAL A 1007 -29.77 7.16 -21.15
N ALA A 1008 -29.15 8.01 -21.98
CA ALA A 1008 -29.75 9.28 -22.37
C ALA A 1008 -31.04 9.05 -23.18
N LYS A 1009 -32.11 9.77 -22.82
CA LYS A 1009 -33.46 9.59 -23.39
C LYS A 1009 -33.50 9.85 -24.90
N GLU A 1010 -32.63 10.72 -25.41
CA GLU A 1010 -32.64 11.15 -26.82
C GLU A 1010 -32.12 10.10 -27.79
N ASN A 1011 -31.12 9.30 -27.40
CA ASN A 1011 -30.48 8.33 -28.28
C ASN A 1011 -30.55 6.88 -27.80
N LYS A 1012 -30.84 6.65 -26.51
CA LYS A 1012 -31.01 5.34 -25.88
C LYS A 1012 -29.82 4.38 -26.09
N LYS A 1013 -28.61 4.92 -26.22
CA LYS A 1013 -27.39 4.15 -26.52
C LYS A 1013 -26.46 4.08 -25.32
N LEU A 1014 -25.76 2.96 -25.22
CA LEU A 1014 -24.61 2.81 -24.34
C LEU A 1014 -23.50 3.82 -24.70
N GLY A 1015 -22.87 4.40 -23.68
CA GLY A 1015 -21.86 5.45 -23.78
C GLY A 1015 -22.46 6.85 -23.91
N SER A 1016 -23.78 6.99 -23.76
CA SER A 1016 -24.46 8.28 -23.72
C SER A 1016 -24.34 8.94 -22.35
N PHE A 1017 -24.29 10.26 -22.33
CA PHE A 1017 -24.12 11.03 -21.10
C PHE A 1017 -25.44 11.14 -20.34
N VAL A 1018 -25.49 10.49 -19.17
CA VAL A 1018 -26.62 10.54 -18.22
C VAL A 1018 -26.33 11.43 -17.00
N GLY A 1019 -25.17 12.10 -16.97
CA GLY A 1019 -24.68 12.79 -15.79
C GLY A 1019 -24.09 11.82 -14.77
N ASN A 1020 -23.86 12.31 -13.55
CA ASN A 1020 -23.30 11.57 -12.43
C ASN A 1020 -24.29 11.35 -11.28
N SER A 1021 -25.59 11.62 -11.51
CA SER A 1021 -26.62 11.31 -10.53
C SER A 1021 -26.66 9.80 -10.27
N THR A 1022 -26.75 9.44 -8.99
CA THR A 1022 -26.89 8.07 -8.50
C THR A 1022 -28.26 7.81 -7.88
N THR A 1023 -29.19 8.75 -8.05
CA THR A 1023 -30.50 8.74 -7.37
C THR A 1023 -31.69 8.72 -8.34
N ASP A 1024 -31.43 8.74 -9.65
CA ASP A 1024 -32.46 8.71 -10.68
C ASP A 1024 -32.01 8.01 -11.98
N TYR A 1025 -32.99 7.71 -12.83
CA TYR A 1025 -32.78 7.33 -14.23
C TYR A 1025 -33.02 8.53 -15.13
N GLN A 1026 -32.22 8.63 -16.19
CA GLN A 1026 -32.60 9.43 -17.36
C GLN A 1026 -33.55 8.64 -18.27
N HIS A 1027 -33.20 7.39 -18.57
CA HIS A 1027 -34.06 6.45 -19.29
C HIS A 1027 -33.59 5.02 -19.03
N ALA A 1028 -34.46 4.15 -18.50
CA ALA A 1028 -34.14 2.75 -18.28
C ALA A 1028 -34.19 1.94 -19.60
N CYS A 1029 -33.16 1.13 -19.84
CA CYS A 1029 -33.08 0.20 -20.97
C CYS A 1029 -32.86 -1.24 -20.49
N ILE A 1030 -33.58 -2.19 -21.06
CA ILE A 1030 -33.53 -3.61 -20.72
C ILE A 1030 -32.98 -4.38 -21.91
N HIS A 1031 -31.73 -4.81 -21.85
CA HIS A 1031 -31.07 -5.57 -22.91
C HIS A 1031 -31.35 -7.06 -22.75
N ILE A 1032 -32.19 -7.61 -23.62
CA ILE A 1032 -32.61 -9.02 -23.60
C ILE A 1032 -32.01 -9.76 -24.79
N THR A 1033 -31.39 -10.90 -24.51
CA THR A 1033 -30.94 -11.84 -25.53
C THR A 1033 -31.49 -13.22 -25.20
N CYS A 1034 -32.13 -13.89 -26.17
CA CYS A 1034 -32.60 -15.25 -25.97
C CYS A 1034 -32.80 -16.06 -27.26
N ASP A 1035 -32.72 -17.37 -27.08
CA ASP A 1035 -33.27 -18.40 -27.96
C ASP A 1035 -34.22 -19.37 -27.20
N GLY A 1036 -34.41 -19.15 -25.90
CA GLY A 1036 -35.31 -19.90 -25.04
C GLY A 1036 -36.01 -19.03 -23.99
N SER A 1037 -36.88 -19.65 -23.19
CA SER A 1037 -37.56 -18.96 -22.09
C SER A 1037 -36.62 -18.81 -20.89
N PHE A 1038 -36.65 -17.66 -20.22
CA PHE A 1038 -35.91 -17.43 -18.98
C PHE A 1038 -36.63 -16.41 -18.09
N PHE A 1039 -36.17 -16.30 -16.85
CA PHE A 1039 -36.65 -15.31 -15.89
C PHE A 1039 -35.45 -14.64 -15.21
N TYR A 1040 -35.52 -13.32 -15.07
CA TYR A 1040 -34.56 -12.50 -14.35
C TYR A 1040 -35.25 -11.80 -13.19
N GLU A 1041 -34.59 -11.78 -12.04
CA GLU A 1041 -34.96 -10.97 -10.88
C GLU A 1041 -33.69 -10.29 -10.31
N GLY A 1042 -33.77 -8.99 -10.06
CA GLY A 1042 -32.67 -8.24 -9.44
C GLY A 1042 -33.13 -6.91 -8.84
N ARG A 1043 -32.22 -6.21 -8.17
CA ARG A 1043 -32.46 -4.87 -7.62
C ARG A 1043 -31.41 -3.87 -8.11
N ASP A 1044 -31.87 -2.75 -8.64
CA ASP A 1044 -30.96 -1.74 -9.14
C ASP A 1044 -30.39 -0.82 -8.04
N HIS A 1045 -29.61 0.16 -8.47
CA HIS A 1045 -29.01 1.20 -7.63
C HIS A 1045 -30.01 2.07 -6.85
N LEU A 1046 -31.29 2.12 -7.25
CA LEU A 1046 -32.36 2.81 -6.53
C LEU A 1046 -33.12 1.88 -5.58
N LYS A 1047 -32.64 0.63 -5.44
CA LYS A 1047 -33.29 -0.46 -4.71
C LYS A 1047 -34.64 -0.85 -5.32
N ASP A 1048 -34.91 -0.49 -6.58
CA ASP A 1048 -36.10 -0.94 -7.29
C ASP A 1048 -35.96 -2.40 -7.69
N LYS A 1049 -37.04 -3.15 -7.56
CA LYS A 1049 -37.08 -4.57 -7.93
C LYS A 1049 -37.46 -4.68 -9.39
N TRP A 1050 -36.63 -5.37 -10.17
CA TRP A 1050 -36.91 -5.71 -11.56
C TRP A 1050 -37.20 -7.20 -11.68
N GLN A 1051 -38.34 -7.55 -12.28
CA GLN A 1051 -38.69 -8.91 -12.67
C GLN A 1051 -38.97 -8.94 -14.16
N VAL A 1052 -38.17 -9.70 -14.91
CA VAL A 1052 -38.28 -9.81 -16.38
C VAL A 1052 -38.53 -11.27 -16.73
N GLY A 1053 -39.74 -11.56 -17.20
CA GLY A 1053 -40.13 -12.87 -17.70
C GLY A 1053 -40.10 -12.90 -19.22
N VAL A 1054 -39.36 -13.85 -19.79
CA VAL A 1054 -39.33 -14.10 -21.23
C VAL A 1054 -39.84 -15.51 -21.50
N LYS A 1055 -40.95 -15.63 -22.21
CA LYS A 1055 -41.59 -16.91 -22.53
C LYS A 1055 -41.66 -17.11 -24.03
N VAL A 1056 -40.97 -18.13 -24.51
CA VAL A 1056 -40.95 -18.55 -25.93
C VAL A 1056 -41.96 -19.68 -26.12
N THR A 1057 -42.94 -19.49 -27.01
CA THR A 1057 -43.95 -20.51 -27.37
C THR A 1057 -44.14 -20.57 -28.88
N GLY A 1058 -43.60 -21.60 -29.52
CA GLY A 1058 -43.63 -21.70 -30.98
C GLY A 1058 -42.78 -20.60 -31.61
N GLU A 1059 -43.41 -19.73 -32.42
CA GLU A 1059 -42.76 -18.58 -33.04
C GLU A 1059 -42.98 -17.27 -32.25
N ASP A 1060 -43.71 -17.31 -31.13
CA ASP A 1060 -44.04 -16.13 -30.33
C ASP A 1060 -43.15 -16.02 -29.08
N VAL A 1061 -42.67 -14.81 -28.79
CA VAL A 1061 -41.94 -14.45 -27.57
C VAL A 1061 -42.74 -13.44 -26.79
N PHE A 1062 -43.15 -13.82 -25.58
CA PHE A 1062 -43.86 -12.94 -24.65
C PHE A 1062 -42.87 -12.39 -23.64
N ILE A 1063 -42.80 -11.06 -23.53
CA ILE A 1063 -41.96 -10.37 -22.55
C ILE A 1063 -42.86 -9.68 -21.52
N SER A 1064 -42.60 -9.90 -20.24
CA SER A 1064 -43.27 -9.23 -19.14
C SER A 1064 -42.25 -8.59 -18.21
N VAL A 1065 -42.42 -7.31 -17.93
CA VAL A 1065 -41.57 -6.54 -17.01
C VAL A 1065 -42.42 -6.07 -15.83
N ASP A 1066 -41.94 -6.29 -14.61
CA ASP A 1066 -42.46 -5.66 -13.40
C ASP A 1066 -41.34 -4.89 -12.69
N SER A 1067 -41.54 -3.59 -12.54
CA SER A 1067 -40.63 -2.62 -11.92
C SER A 1067 -41.44 -1.38 -11.52
N LYS A 1068 -40.90 -0.53 -10.65
CA LYS A 1068 -41.50 0.78 -10.34
C LYS A 1068 -41.23 1.83 -11.43
N GLN A 1069 -40.31 1.60 -12.35
CA GLN A 1069 -40.05 2.54 -13.44
C GLN A 1069 -41.28 2.65 -14.36
N GLU A 1070 -41.74 3.88 -14.58
CA GLU A 1070 -42.91 4.18 -15.41
C GLU A 1070 -42.58 4.13 -16.91
N GLU A 1071 -41.35 4.46 -17.28
CA GLU A 1071 -40.88 4.44 -18.67
C GLU A 1071 -39.60 3.60 -18.81
N TYR A 1072 -39.59 2.67 -19.76
CA TYR A 1072 -38.38 1.93 -20.13
C TYR A 1072 -38.39 1.53 -21.61
N THR A 1073 -37.21 1.19 -22.13
CA THR A 1073 -37.06 0.62 -23.48
C THR A 1073 -36.55 -0.81 -23.39
N ILE A 1074 -37.18 -1.75 -24.09
CA ILE A 1074 -36.66 -3.12 -24.24
C ILE A 1074 -35.83 -3.17 -25.52
N ILE A 1075 -34.59 -3.66 -25.43
CA ILE A 1075 -33.66 -3.87 -26.54
C ILE A 1075 -33.49 -5.38 -26.70
N PHE A 1076 -34.15 -5.97 -27.71
CA PHE A 1076 -34.20 -7.41 -27.89
C PHE A 1076 -33.29 -7.88 -29.03
N THR A 1077 -32.41 -8.86 -28.74
CA THR A 1077 -31.58 -9.56 -29.72
C THR A 1077 -32.00 -11.03 -29.81
N ASN A 1078 -32.53 -11.42 -30.98
CA ASN A 1078 -32.89 -12.81 -31.27
C ASN A 1078 -31.63 -13.64 -31.58
N THR A 1079 -31.34 -14.67 -30.77
CA THR A 1079 -30.23 -15.60 -31.02
C THR A 1079 -30.67 -16.92 -31.65
N SER A 1080 -31.97 -17.08 -31.91
CA SER A 1080 -32.53 -18.20 -32.66
C SER A 1080 -32.34 -18.01 -34.17
N ARG A 1081 -32.29 -19.12 -34.89
CA ARG A 1081 -32.38 -19.12 -36.37
C ARG A 1081 -33.81 -18.92 -36.87
N GLN A 1082 -34.80 -19.05 -35.99
CA GLN A 1082 -36.21 -18.83 -36.29
C GLN A 1082 -36.55 -17.35 -36.24
N LYS A 1083 -37.44 -16.91 -37.13
CA LYS A 1083 -38.06 -15.59 -37.01
C LYS A 1083 -39.11 -15.66 -35.91
N TRP A 1084 -39.11 -14.67 -35.03
CA TRP A 1084 -40.02 -14.61 -33.90
C TRP A 1084 -40.93 -13.39 -33.96
N ASN A 1085 -42.19 -13.56 -33.56
CA ASN A 1085 -43.10 -12.47 -33.27
C ASN A 1085 -42.93 -12.11 -31.78
N ILE A 1086 -42.55 -10.86 -31.51
CA ILE A 1086 -42.34 -10.40 -30.15
C ILE A 1086 -43.60 -9.67 -29.69
N LEU A 1087 -44.13 -10.09 -28.54
CA LEU A 1087 -45.36 -9.57 -27.95
C LEU A 1087 -45.04 -8.98 -26.57
N SER A 1088 -45.29 -7.67 -26.43
CA SER A 1088 -45.23 -6.93 -25.17
C SER A 1088 -46.62 -6.38 -24.81
N LYS A 1089 -46.81 -5.95 -23.55
CA LYS A 1089 -48.14 -5.72 -22.98
C LYS A 1089 -48.83 -4.49 -23.60
N ASP A 1090 -48.09 -3.47 -24.04
CA ASP A 1090 -48.62 -2.22 -24.60
C ASP A 1090 -47.65 -1.66 -25.69
N ASN A 1091 -47.95 -1.79 -26.99
CA ASN A 1091 -46.94 -1.66 -28.08
C ASN A 1091 -46.83 -0.28 -28.76
N ASP A 1092 -45.59 0.24 -28.80
CA ASP A 1092 -44.97 0.91 -29.97
C ASP A 1092 -43.62 0.22 -30.27
N VAL A 1093 -43.40 -0.24 -31.51
CA VAL A 1093 -42.27 -1.11 -31.90
C VAL A 1093 -41.42 -0.45 -32.99
N SER A 1094 -40.11 -0.37 -32.80
CA SER A 1094 -39.15 0.01 -33.84
C SER A 1094 -38.10 -1.09 -34.06
N VAL A 1095 -37.75 -1.37 -35.32
CA VAL A 1095 -36.74 -2.39 -35.67
C VAL A 1095 -35.52 -1.66 -36.23
N GLU A 1096 -34.37 -1.88 -35.62
CA GLU A 1096 -33.10 -1.30 -36.04
C GLU A 1096 -32.46 -2.10 -37.19
N PRO A 1097 -31.58 -1.49 -38.01
CA PRO A 1097 -30.96 -2.15 -39.17
C PRO A 1097 -30.13 -3.40 -38.86
N ASP A 1098 -29.68 -3.56 -37.61
CA ASP A 1098 -28.92 -4.73 -37.14
C ASP A 1098 -29.82 -5.91 -36.72
N GLY A 1099 -31.14 -5.76 -36.85
CA GLY A 1099 -32.13 -6.78 -36.47
C GLY A 1099 -32.60 -6.70 -35.02
N THR A 1100 -32.13 -5.70 -34.25
CA THR A 1100 -32.61 -5.44 -32.90
C THR A 1100 -34.03 -4.89 -32.92
N VAL A 1101 -34.89 -5.40 -32.03
CA VAL A 1101 -36.25 -4.88 -31.86
C VAL A 1101 -36.31 -4.05 -30.58
N CYS A 1102 -36.74 -2.80 -30.72
CA CYS A 1102 -36.89 -1.84 -29.63
C CYS A 1102 -38.38 -1.59 -29.35
N PHE A 1103 -38.74 -1.60 -28.06
CA PHE A 1103 -40.09 -1.28 -27.57
C PHE A 1103 -39.98 -0.11 -26.62
N SER A 1104 -40.81 0.92 -26.75
CA SER A 1104 -40.99 1.93 -25.70
C SER A 1104 -42.30 1.69 -24.98
N GLU A 1105 -42.24 1.39 -23.69
CA GLU A 1105 -43.44 1.26 -22.84
C GLU A 1105 -43.49 2.45 -21.87
N SER A 1106 -44.65 3.12 -21.83
CA SER A 1106 -45.04 4.06 -20.76
C SER A 1106 -46.21 3.42 -20.03
N ARG A 1107 -46.06 3.17 -18.72
CA ARG A 1107 -46.99 2.39 -17.91
C ARG A 1107 -48.35 3.05 -17.68
#